data_AF-A0A928QIS1-F1
#
_entry.id   AF-A0A928QIS1-F1
#
_cell.length_a   1.000
_cell.length_b   1.000
_cell.length_c   1.000
_cell.angle_alpha   90.00
_cell.angle_beta   90.00
_cell.angle_gamma   90.00
#
_symmetry.space_group_name_H-M   'P 1'
#
loop_
_entity.id
_entity.type
_entity.pdbx_description
1 polymer ?
#
loop_
_entity_poly.entity_id
_entity_poly.type
_entity_poly.pdbx_seq_one_letter_code
_entity_poly.pdbx_strand_id
1 'polypeptide(L)'
;MTLFDRVFNGNDYNYERTVAAIDQAIATYGEAEPVAYPGTAYNLPCYYSITGKKINNLGELKAALENDIKPMMTRNPRLQDAFDSGVASALCAEFLEVLKYLHGAEPYAEPEMGFLTDAFVRNLGLPLVTGDIPGVAVIIGGAENPAETVELAKSYQAQGILVTLTGASIRHCHEAGMNLGEGVRVVPLGYEDQSVIHVVSVALRAALIFGAIEPGDTKALYAYTMNRVRAFVNAYKSLSDEIVSYGAGAIQLGFPVISNETENMFRVPKSLIQQLDTSKWNATSLEARDIKLKITKIDIPVSYATAFEGEIIRRGDMQVEVDGSRVDCFELVQTKEAAEVEDHKIEVVGPEIDEIPVGSKISLSYTIEVAGKAMQPDFESVMERKIHAWLNCIEGVMHTGQRDMIRVRISKADFEAGFKFRHLGEVLYAKVMSEFEAVADKCQVKIVVDAEQNKALRAHANEIFNARDARLASMTDESVKEFYTCIMCQAFSPSHVCIVTPERLGLCGAVSWLDAKATKELDPHGPCQPILKEGCQDERLGRYDSMDEAVNKYSHGAVEKITLYSLFEDPMTSCGCFECICGVEPVSMGVVITCREHAGMTPLGMTFSDMASMTGGGVQTPGFMGHGKHFISSKKFIAAEGGPGRIVWMPQLLKEQMRERLDATALEMYGVENFTDMIADETVCTEDPEELLNYLSEVGHPVLGMEPFDM
;
A
#
# COMPACT_ATOMS: atom_id res chain seq x y z
N MET A 1 -18.51 -27.90 -35.32
CA MET A 1 -17.20 -27.38 -34.89
C MET A 1 -16.96 -27.91 -33.49
N THR A 2 -15.88 -28.63 -33.25
CA THR A 2 -15.50 -29.12 -31.91
C THR A 2 -14.82 -28.02 -31.10
N LEU A 3 -14.67 -28.20 -29.79
CA LEU A 3 -13.90 -27.25 -28.96
C LEU A 3 -12.43 -27.14 -29.42
N PHE A 4 -11.84 -28.27 -29.83
CA PHE A 4 -10.50 -28.29 -30.43
C PHE A 4 -10.44 -27.42 -31.69
N ASP A 5 -11.43 -27.55 -32.58
CA ASP A 5 -11.48 -26.74 -33.80
C ASP A 5 -11.56 -25.24 -33.47
N ARG A 6 -12.34 -24.85 -32.44
CA ARG A 6 -12.43 -23.44 -32.02
C ARG A 6 -11.09 -22.90 -31.54
N VAL A 7 -10.38 -23.67 -30.71
CA VAL A 7 -9.04 -23.29 -30.20
C VAL A 7 -8.05 -23.18 -31.36
N PHE A 8 -8.04 -24.14 -32.28
CA PHE A 8 -7.14 -24.13 -33.44
C PHE A 8 -7.44 -23.00 -34.40
N ASN A 9 -8.71 -22.76 -34.74
CA ASN A 9 -9.13 -21.64 -35.58
C ASN A 9 -8.75 -20.29 -34.95
N GLY A 10 -8.97 -20.15 -33.64
CA GLY A 10 -8.57 -18.96 -32.89
C GLY A 10 -7.07 -18.73 -32.87
N ASN A 11 -6.30 -19.81 -32.74
CA ASN A 11 -4.84 -19.75 -32.81
C ASN A 11 -4.33 -19.43 -34.22
N ASP A 12 -4.93 -19.99 -35.28
CA ASP A 12 -4.62 -19.64 -36.66
C ASP A 12 -4.91 -18.16 -36.93
N TYR A 13 -6.08 -17.66 -36.51
CA TYR A 13 -6.44 -16.25 -36.60
C TYR A 13 -5.44 -15.33 -35.88
N ASN A 14 -5.08 -15.68 -34.64
CA ASN A 14 -4.10 -14.93 -33.86
C ASN A 14 -2.71 -14.92 -34.50
N TYR A 15 -2.26 -16.05 -35.04
CA TYR A 15 -0.97 -16.14 -35.72
C TYR A 15 -0.95 -15.28 -36.98
N GLU A 16 -1.95 -15.43 -37.86
CA GLU A 16 -2.01 -14.72 -39.13
C GLU A 16 -2.02 -13.20 -38.97
N ARG A 17 -2.84 -12.68 -38.04
CA ARG A 17 -2.88 -11.24 -37.79
C ARG A 17 -1.60 -10.72 -37.14
N THR A 18 -0.93 -11.54 -36.31
CA THR A 18 0.35 -11.18 -35.69
C THR A 18 1.46 -11.09 -36.74
N VAL A 19 1.55 -12.08 -37.64
CA VAL A 19 2.45 -12.03 -38.80
C VAL A 19 2.21 -10.75 -39.61
N ALA A 20 0.96 -10.45 -39.94
CA ALA A 20 0.61 -9.26 -40.72
C ALA A 20 1.02 -7.95 -40.01
N ALA A 21 0.77 -7.85 -38.71
CA ALA A 21 1.13 -6.66 -37.92
C ALA A 21 2.64 -6.45 -37.85
N ILE A 22 3.41 -7.53 -37.65
CA ILE A 22 4.88 -7.47 -37.59
C ILE A 22 5.47 -7.15 -38.96
N ASP A 23 4.97 -7.76 -40.02
CA ASP A 23 5.40 -7.48 -41.39
C ASP A 23 5.13 -6.01 -41.76
N GLN A 24 3.97 -5.47 -41.35
CA GLN A 24 3.65 -4.05 -41.53
C GLN A 24 4.59 -3.13 -40.73
N ALA A 25 4.89 -3.48 -39.48
CA ALA A 25 5.82 -2.73 -38.64
C ALA A 25 7.24 -2.77 -39.23
N ILE A 26 7.73 -3.93 -39.67
CA ILE A 26 9.04 -4.08 -40.33
C ILE A 26 9.08 -3.28 -41.64
N ALA A 27 8.01 -3.30 -42.44
CA ALA A 27 7.95 -2.53 -43.67
C ALA A 27 8.03 -1.02 -43.42
N THR A 28 7.61 -0.55 -42.25
CA THR A 28 7.56 0.87 -41.88
C THR A 28 8.84 1.31 -41.15
N TYR A 29 9.36 0.51 -40.23
CA TYR A 29 10.44 0.88 -39.31
C TYR A 29 11.75 0.09 -39.51
N GLY A 30 11.70 -1.04 -40.23
CA GLY A 30 12.84 -1.92 -40.48
C GLY A 30 13.05 -2.98 -39.39
N GLU A 31 13.79 -4.05 -39.71
CA GLU A 31 14.00 -5.19 -38.80
C GLU A 31 14.79 -4.85 -37.53
N ALA A 32 15.65 -3.83 -37.58
CA ALA A 32 16.48 -3.42 -36.44
C ALA A 32 15.75 -2.53 -35.42
N GLU A 33 14.50 -2.15 -35.68
CA GLU A 33 13.72 -1.30 -34.78
C GLU A 33 13.56 -1.97 -33.40
N PRO A 34 13.94 -1.31 -32.29
CA PRO A 34 13.83 -1.87 -30.96
C PRO A 34 12.39 -2.15 -30.51
N VAL A 35 12.19 -3.23 -29.76
CA VAL A 35 10.91 -3.56 -29.10
C VAL A 35 11.12 -3.78 -27.60
N ALA A 36 10.30 -3.15 -26.77
CA ALA A 36 10.33 -3.32 -25.33
C ALA A 36 9.02 -2.80 -24.69
N TYR A 37 8.64 -3.41 -23.57
CA TYR A 37 7.65 -2.83 -22.67
C TYR A 37 8.30 -1.84 -21.69
N PRO A 38 7.56 -0.83 -21.21
CA PRO A 38 8.06 0.08 -20.19
C PRO A 38 8.14 -0.60 -18.81
N GLY A 39 9.14 -0.23 -18.01
CA GLY A 39 9.19 -0.58 -16.59
C GLY A 39 9.26 -2.08 -16.27
N THR A 40 9.90 -2.89 -17.13
CA THR A 40 10.15 -4.32 -16.85
C THR A 40 11.59 -4.75 -17.13
N ALA A 41 12.13 -5.58 -16.23
CA ALA A 41 13.42 -6.25 -16.40
C ALA A 41 13.31 -7.59 -17.16
N TYR A 42 12.09 -8.04 -17.44
CA TYR A 42 11.79 -9.36 -17.98
C TYR A 42 11.54 -9.38 -19.51
N ASN A 43 11.99 -8.33 -20.22
CA ASN A 43 11.85 -8.20 -21.68
C ASN A 43 10.37 -8.32 -22.11
N LEU A 44 10.01 -9.28 -22.97
CA LEU A 44 8.62 -9.67 -23.23
C LEU A 44 8.27 -10.81 -22.26
N PRO A 45 7.56 -10.54 -21.15
CA PRO A 45 7.60 -11.45 -20.01
C PRO A 45 6.98 -12.82 -20.28
N CYS A 46 5.92 -12.91 -21.10
CA CYS A 46 5.30 -14.19 -21.43
C CYS A 46 6.23 -15.04 -22.30
N TYR A 47 6.75 -14.45 -23.39
CA TYR A 47 7.69 -15.11 -24.28
C TYR A 47 8.97 -15.54 -23.55
N TYR A 48 9.54 -14.64 -22.75
CA TYR A 48 10.76 -14.91 -21.98
C TYR A 48 10.53 -16.02 -20.94
N SER A 49 9.39 -16.02 -20.24
CA SER A 49 9.06 -17.06 -19.26
C SER A 49 8.96 -18.44 -19.91
N ILE A 50 8.36 -18.53 -21.10
CA ILE A 50 8.12 -19.81 -21.80
C ILE A 50 9.37 -20.32 -22.51
N THR A 51 10.16 -19.45 -23.12
CA THR A 51 11.27 -19.84 -24.01
C THR A 51 12.65 -19.65 -23.40
N GLY A 52 12.78 -18.82 -22.37
CA GLY A 52 14.07 -18.37 -21.83
C GLY A 52 14.83 -17.39 -22.74
N LYS A 53 14.25 -17.00 -23.87
CA LYS A 53 14.88 -16.13 -24.88
C LYS A 53 14.37 -14.71 -24.77
N LYS A 54 15.26 -13.73 -24.95
CA LYS A 54 14.91 -12.31 -25.04
C LYS A 54 14.77 -11.89 -26.50
N ILE A 55 13.87 -10.95 -26.77
CA ILE A 55 13.65 -10.31 -28.07
C ILE A 55 13.90 -8.82 -27.93
N ASN A 56 14.76 -8.25 -28.76
CA ASN A 56 15.18 -6.86 -28.65
C ASN A 56 14.75 -6.00 -29.84
N ASN A 57 14.38 -6.60 -30.97
CA ASN A 57 14.00 -5.89 -32.19
C ASN A 57 12.91 -6.63 -33.00
N LEU A 58 12.33 -5.94 -33.99
CA LEU A 58 11.28 -6.48 -34.85
C LEU A 58 11.71 -7.74 -35.65
N GLY A 59 12.97 -7.80 -36.09
CA GLY A 59 13.50 -8.96 -36.82
C GLY A 59 13.53 -10.23 -35.96
N GLU A 60 13.97 -10.11 -34.71
CA GLU A 60 13.93 -11.19 -33.71
C GLU A 60 12.49 -11.61 -33.40
N LEU A 61 11.56 -10.66 -33.33
CA LEU A 61 10.14 -10.90 -33.08
C LEU A 61 9.49 -11.69 -34.24
N LYS A 62 9.83 -11.36 -35.49
CA LYS A 62 9.44 -12.15 -36.67
C LYS A 62 10.06 -13.54 -36.67
N ALA A 63 11.34 -13.68 -36.31
CA ALA A 63 12.00 -14.98 -36.24
C ALA A 63 11.38 -15.88 -35.16
N ALA A 64 10.95 -15.31 -34.03
CA ALA A 64 10.31 -16.04 -32.94
C ALA A 64 8.94 -16.64 -33.35
N LEU A 65 8.18 -15.97 -34.24
CA LEU A 65 6.94 -16.55 -34.78
C LEU A 65 7.20 -17.89 -35.47
N GLU A 66 8.21 -17.97 -36.34
CA GLU A 66 8.51 -19.18 -37.11
C GLU A 66 9.25 -20.24 -36.29
N ASN A 67 10.19 -19.82 -35.44
CA ASN A 67 11.09 -20.75 -34.74
C ASN A 67 10.51 -21.29 -33.43
N ASP A 68 9.63 -20.53 -32.78
CA ASP A 68 9.17 -20.83 -31.42
C ASP A 68 7.64 -20.95 -31.34
N ILE A 69 6.86 -20.07 -31.98
CA ILE A 69 5.39 -20.09 -31.90
C ILE A 69 4.79 -21.12 -32.87
N LYS A 70 5.17 -21.10 -34.16
CA LYS A 70 4.64 -22.00 -35.19
C LYS A 70 4.78 -23.49 -34.84
N PRO A 71 5.89 -23.96 -34.23
CA PRO A 71 6.02 -25.35 -33.81
C PRO A 71 5.02 -25.80 -32.74
N MET A 72 4.48 -24.87 -31.93
CA MET A 72 3.45 -25.16 -30.92
C MET A 72 2.05 -25.35 -31.55
N MET A 73 1.87 -24.92 -32.80
CA MET A 73 0.58 -24.95 -33.51
C MET A 73 0.30 -26.31 -34.13
N THR A 74 0.38 -27.37 -33.33
CA THR A 74 0.07 -28.72 -33.78
C THR A 74 -1.46 -28.90 -33.84
N ARG A 75 -1.96 -29.55 -34.90
CA ARG A 75 -3.41 -29.67 -35.18
C ARG A 75 -3.94 -31.07 -34.87
N ASN A 76 -3.28 -31.80 -33.98
CA ASN A 76 -3.79 -33.10 -33.55
C ASN A 76 -4.88 -32.86 -32.51
N PRO A 77 -6.02 -33.56 -32.55
CA PRO A 77 -7.10 -33.40 -31.58
C PRO A 77 -6.74 -34.11 -30.25
N ARG A 78 -5.67 -33.64 -29.60
CA ARG A 78 -5.23 -34.08 -28.27
C ARG A 78 -5.17 -32.87 -27.35
N LEU A 79 -5.29 -33.14 -26.05
CA LEU A 79 -5.38 -32.10 -25.04
C LEU A 79 -4.14 -31.19 -25.02
N GLN A 80 -2.94 -31.77 -25.12
CA GLN A 80 -1.69 -31.01 -25.11
C GLN A 80 -1.59 -30.07 -26.32
N ASP A 81 -1.94 -30.53 -27.52
CA ASP A 81 -1.92 -29.71 -28.74
C ASP A 81 -2.85 -28.48 -28.63
N ALA A 82 -3.99 -28.61 -27.93
CA ALA A 82 -4.88 -27.46 -27.65
C ALA A 82 -4.26 -26.47 -26.67
N PHE A 83 -3.58 -26.96 -25.65
CA PHE A 83 -2.89 -26.11 -24.68
C PHE A 83 -1.70 -25.40 -25.28
N ASP A 84 -0.89 -26.10 -26.09
CA ASP A 84 0.24 -25.52 -26.82
C ASP A 84 -0.25 -24.45 -27.80
N SER A 85 -1.38 -24.71 -28.49
CA SER A 85 -2.05 -23.70 -29.33
C SER A 85 -2.57 -22.50 -28.51
N GLY A 86 -3.05 -22.72 -27.28
CA GLY A 86 -3.46 -21.65 -26.39
C GLY A 86 -2.30 -20.79 -25.89
N VAL A 87 -1.16 -21.41 -25.56
CA VAL A 87 0.09 -20.71 -25.24
C VAL A 87 0.58 -19.91 -26.45
N ALA A 88 0.57 -20.50 -27.65
CA ALA A 88 0.91 -19.81 -28.88
C ALA A 88 0.03 -18.57 -29.12
N SER A 89 -1.29 -18.68 -28.90
CA SER A 89 -2.19 -17.51 -28.98
C SER A 89 -1.84 -16.41 -27.98
N ALA A 90 -1.50 -16.78 -26.73
CA ALA A 90 -1.08 -15.80 -25.72
C ALA A 90 0.23 -15.10 -26.11
N LEU A 91 1.20 -15.82 -26.68
CA LEU A 91 2.45 -15.22 -27.18
C LEU A 91 2.19 -14.28 -28.38
N CYS A 92 1.27 -14.65 -29.28
CA CYS A 92 0.81 -13.77 -30.35
C CYS A 92 0.18 -12.48 -29.79
N ALA A 93 -0.64 -12.58 -28.74
CA ALA A 93 -1.21 -11.42 -28.06
C ALA A 93 -0.13 -10.49 -27.48
N GLU A 94 0.93 -11.05 -26.87
CA GLU A 94 2.06 -10.25 -26.35
C GLU A 94 2.78 -9.50 -27.47
N PHE A 95 2.98 -10.17 -28.61
CA PHE A 95 3.63 -9.57 -29.77
C PHE A 95 2.79 -8.45 -30.38
N LEU A 96 1.47 -8.62 -30.48
CA LEU A 96 0.56 -7.56 -30.92
C LEU A 96 0.58 -6.37 -29.96
N GLU A 97 0.59 -6.64 -28.65
CA GLU A 97 0.59 -5.59 -27.64
C GLU A 97 1.90 -4.81 -27.59
N VAL A 98 3.07 -5.45 -27.67
CA VAL A 98 4.35 -4.71 -27.63
C VAL A 98 4.53 -3.79 -28.84
N LEU A 99 3.97 -4.13 -30.00
CA LEU A 99 4.01 -3.25 -31.17
C LEU A 99 3.33 -1.90 -30.93
N LYS A 100 2.36 -1.83 -30.01
CA LYS A 100 1.71 -0.57 -29.63
C LYS A 100 2.63 0.37 -28.84
N TYR A 101 3.70 -0.15 -28.24
CA TYR A 101 4.67 0.58 -27.41
C TYR A 101 5.93 1.01 -28.18
N LEU A 102 5.99 0.77 -29.49
CA LEU A 102 7.10 1.23 -30.33
C LEU A 102 7.38 2.72 -30.14
N HIS A 103 8.65 3.09 -30.19
CA HIS A 103 9.13 4.46 -29.99
C HIS A 103 8.74 5.10 -28.64
N GLY A 104 8.47 4.28 -27.61
CA GLY A 104 8.08 4.76 -26.28
C GLY A 104 6.67 5.35 -26.25
N ALA A 105 5.79 4.90 -27.16
CA ALA A 105 4.39 5.32 -27.17
C ALA A 105 3.68 4.91 -25.87
N GLU A 106 2.67 5.71 -25.49
CA GLU A 106 1.73 5.45 -24.41
C GLU A 106 0.36 5.11 -25.03
N PRO A 107 0.15 3.86 -25.50
CA PRO A 107 -1.03 3.52 -26.31
C PRO A 107 -2.34 3.43 -25.51
N TYR A 108 -2.26 3.41 -24.19
CA TYR A 108 -3.40 3.30 -23.28
C TYR A 108 -3.57 4.61 -22.50
N ALA A 109 -4.83 5.01 -22.33
CA ALA A 109 -5.21 6.19 -21.57
C ALA A 109 -6.36 5.84 -20.62
N GLU A 110 -6.50 6.63 -19.55
CA GLU A 110 -7.52 6.43 -18.53
C GLU A 110 -8.94 6.27 -19.16
N PRO A 111 -9.72 5.24 -18.79
CA PRO A 111 -9.48 4.35 -17.65
C PRO A 111 -8.49 3.20 -17.90
N GLU A 112 -8.05 2.91 -19.12
CA GLU A 112 -7.18 1.76 -19.43
C GLU A 112 -5.75 1.93 -18.88
N MET A 113 -5.16 0.84 -18.38
CA MET A 113 -3.79 0.83 -17.85
C MET A 113 -2.77 0.14 -18.78
N GLY A 114 -3.20 -0.75 -19.65
CA GLY A 114 -2.30 -1.50 -20.53
C GLY A 114 -1.31 -2.39 -19.78
N PHE A 115 -0.05 -2.35 -20.20
CA PHE A 115 1.03 -3.13 -19.60
C PHE A 115 1.31 -2.73 -18.14
N LEU A 116 1.20 -3.72 -17.25
CA LEU A 116 1.46 -3.54 -15.82
C LEU A 116 2.96 -3.71 -15.54
N THR A 117 3.60 -2.73 -14.91
CA THR A 117 5.07 -2.71 -14.71
C THR A 117 5.56 -3.73 -13.68
N ASP A 118 6.87 -3.94 -13.56
CA ASP A 118 7.43 -4.81 -12.51
C ASP A 118 7.18 -4.26 -11.11
N ALA A 119 7.06 -2.93 -10.96
CA ALA A 119 6.68 -2.31 -9.70
C ALA A 119 5.28 -2.75 -9.26
N PHE A 120 4.31 -2.76 -10.19
CA PHE A 120 2.96 -3.29 -9.93
C PHE A 120 3.03 -4.77 -9.47
N VAL A 121 3.81 -5.62 -10.14
CA VAL A 121 3.95 -7.04 -9.74
C VAL A 121 4.57 -7.17 -8.35
N ARG A 122 5.55 -6.32 -8.00
CA ARG A 122 6.20 -6.31 -6.68
C ARG A 122 5.23 -5.90 -5.59
N ASN A 123 4.39 -4.89 -5.83
CA ASN A 123 3.35 -4.43 -4.90
C ASN A 123 2.32 -5.53 -4.59
N LEU A 124 2.01 -6.40 -5.55
CA LEU A 124 1.13 -7.54 -5.35
C LEU A 124 1.78 -8.71 -4.59
N GLY A 125 3.11 -8.75 -4.52
CA GLY A 125 3.88 -9.90 -4.01
C GLY A 125 3.56 -10.26 -2.58
N LEU A 126 3.72 -9.31 -1.67
CA LEU A 126 3.46 -9.53 -0.24
C LEU A 126 1.98 -9.87 0.01
N PRO A 127 0.99 -9.11 -0.50
CA PRO A 127 -0.43 -9.43 -0.32
C PRO A 127 -0.86 -10.80 -0.87
N LEU A 128 -0.28 -11.25 -2.00
CA LEU A 128 -0.56 -12.59 -2.55
C LEU A 128 0.03 -13.72 -1.69
N VAL A 129 1.17 -13.47 -1.03
CA VAL A 129 1.85 -14.44 -0.15
C VAL A 129 1.18 -14.52 1.22
N THR A 130 0.83 -13.38 1.82
CA THR A 130 0.12 -13.30 3.12
C THR A 130 -1.33 -13.79 2.99
N GLY A 131 -1.89 -13.74 1.78
CA GLY A 131 -3.27 -14.10 1.51
C GLY A 131 -4.26 -12.94 1.67
N ASP A 132 -3.74 -11.71 1.84
CA ASP A 132 -4.54 -10.47 1.84
C ASP A 132 -5.20 -10.20 0.49
N ILE A 133 -4.62 -10.73 -0.60
CA ILE A 133 -5.28 -10.90 -1.89
C ILE A 133 -5.61 -12.40 -2.04
N PRO A 134 -6.87 -12.82 -1.81
CA PRO A 134 -7.22 -14.24 -1.82
C PRO A 134 -7.12 -14.91 -3.19
N GLY A 135 -7.19 -14.11 -4.26
CA GLY A 135 -7.11 -14.57 -5.65
C GLY A 135 -7.17 -13.42 -6.65
N VAL A 136 -7.16 -13.77 -7.94
CA VAL A 136 -7.21 -12.83 -9.08
C VAL A 136 -8.37 -13.22 -10.00
N ALA A 137 -9.32 -12.32 -10.20
CA ALA A 137 -10.44 -12.48 -11.13
C ALA A 137 -10.12 -11.79 -12.46
N VAL A 138 -10.19 -12.53 -13.57
CA VAL A 138 -10.04 -11.97 -14.93
C VAL A 138 -11.39 -11.94 -15.61
N ILE A 139 -11.99 -10.75 -15.74
CA ILE A 139 -13.30 -10.56 -16.37
C ILE A 139 -13.13 -10.11 -17.82
N ILE A 140 -13.60 -10.92 -18.76
CA ILE A 140 -13.49 -10.67 -20.20
C ILE A 140 -14.89 -10.46 -20.78
N GLY A 141 -15.05 -9.40 -21.59
CA GLY A 141 -16.32 -9.02 -22.18
C GLY A 141 -17.23 -8.35 -21.15
N GLY A 142 -18.55 -8.49 -21.26
CA GLY A 142 -19.51 -7.94 -20.31
C GLY A 142 -20.90 -8.53 -20.52
N ALA A 143 -21.72 -8.53 -19.47
CA ALA A 143 -23.10 -8.98 -19.55
C ALA A 143 -23.96 -8.06 -20.45
N GLU A 144 -25.05 -8.60 -21.03
CA GLU A 144 -26.03 -7.80 -21.78
C GLU A 144 -26.62 -6.67 -20.91
N ASN A 145 -26.81 -6.93 -19.62
CA ASN A 145 -27.13 -5.93 -18.61
C ASN A 145 -25.84 -5.48 -17.89
N PRO A 146 -25.37 -4.23 -18.07
CA PRO A 146 -24.14 -3.73 -17.45
C PRO A 146 -24.10 -3.89 -15.92
N ALA A 147 -25.25 -3.78 -15.25
CA ALA A 147 -25.35 -3.89 -13.79
C ALA A 147 -24.85 -5.25 -13.28
N GLU A 148 -25.05 -6.35 -14.01
CA GLU A 148 -24.56 -7.67 -13.61
C GLU A 148 -23.03 -7.75 -13.63
N THR A 149 -22.39 -7.02 -14.57
CA THR A 149 -20.92 -6.96 -14.64
C THR A 149 -20.36 -6.18 -13.45
N VAL A 150 -21.01 -5.05 -13.12
CA VAL A 150 -20.69 -4.20 -11.98
C VAL A 150 -20.85 -4.97 -10.66
N GLU A 151 -21.99 -5.66 -10.49
CA GLU A 151 -22.25 -6.49 -9.31
C GLU A 151 -21.21 -7.60 -9.15
N LEU A 152 -20.83 -8.28 -10.24
CA LEU A 152 -19.79 -9.29 -10.20
C LEU A 152 -18.44 -8.70 -9.79
N ALA A 153 -18.01 -7.60 -10.41
CA ALA A 153 -16.74 -6.95 -10.09
C ALA A 153 -16.71 -6.49 -8.61
N LYS A 154 -17.77 -5.81 -8.14
CA LYS A 154 -17.91 -5.40 -6.73
C LYS A 154 -17.90 -6.60 -5.78
N SER A 155 -18.54 -7.71 -6.16
CA SER A 155 -18.57 -8.92 -5.31
C SER A 155 -17.18 -9.48 -5.05
N TYR A 156 -16.27 -9.45 -6.05
CA TYR A 156 -14.89 -9.87 -5.88
C TYR A 156 -14.06 -8.82 -5.13
N GLN A 157 -14.23 -7.53 -5.47
CA GLN A 157 -13.53 -6.44 -4.80
C GLN A 157 -13.80 -6.42 -3.29
N ALA A 158 -15.07 -6.59 -2.87
CA ALA A 158 -15.47 -6.69 -1.48
C ALA A 158 -14.88 -7.91 -0.75
N GLN A 159 -14.43 -8.92 -1.49
CA GLN A 159 -13.74 -10.09 -0.95
C GLN A 159 -12.20 -9.92 -0.96
N GLY A 160 -11.69 -8.72 -1.29
CA GLY A 160 -10.28 -8.39 -1.38
C GLY A 160 -9.55 -8.96 -2.60
N ILE A 161 -10.29 -9.58 -3.53
CA ILE A 161 -9.75 -10.19 -4.76
C ILE A 161 -9.31 -9.09 -5.72
N LEU A 162 -8.16 -9.30 -6.36
CA LEU A 162 -7.71 -8.44 -7.45
C LEU A 162 -8.57 -8.72 -8.68
N VAL A 163 -9.32 -7.73 -9.14
CA VAL A 163 -10.16 -7.83 -10.33
C VAL A 163 -9.42 -7.19 -11.50
N THR A 164 -9.38 -7.88 -12.63
CA THR A 164 -8.89 -7.33 -13.90
C THR A 164 -10.01 -7.34 -14.93
N LEU A 165 -10.13 -6.27 -15.70
CA LEU A 165 -11.23 -6.04 -16.63
C LEU A 165 -10.66 -5.91 -18.06
N THR A 166 -11.27 -6.61 -19.01
CA THR A 166 -10.96 -6.51 -20.44
C THR A 166 -12.25 -6.39 -21.25
N GLY A 167 -12.23 -5.50 -22.25
CA GLY A 167 -13.37 -5.28 -23.13
C GLY A 167 -14.53 -4.54 -22.46
N ALA A 168 -15.77 -4.98 -22.71
CA ALA A 168 -16.98 -4.28 -22.26
C ALA A 168 -17.09 -4.10 -20.73
N SER A 169 -16.45 -4.97 -19.94
CA SER A 169 -16.46 -4.89 -18.48
C SER A 169 -15.81 -3.61 -17.94
N ILE A 170 -14.78 -3.10 -18.61
CA ILE A 170 -14.17 -1.79 -18.30
C ILE A 170 -15.23 -0.70 -18.40
N ARG A 171 -15.95 -0.68 -19.54
CA ARG A 171 -16.98 0.32 -19.81
C ARG A 171 -18.10 0.24 -18.78
N HIS A 172 -18.61 -0.96 -18.50
CA HIS A 172 -19.71 -1.15 -17.55
C HIS A 172 -19.35 -0.64 -16.14
N CYS A 173 -18.14 -0.95 -15.66
CA CYS A 173 -17.71 -0.52 -14.33
C CYS A 173 -17.41 0.98 -14.28
N HIS A 174 -16.74 1.53 -15.30
CA HIS A 174 -16.42 2.94 -15.37
C HIS A 174 -17.66 3.83 -15.48
N GLU A 175 -18.61 3.49 -16.36
CA GLU A 175 -19.86 4.24 -16.54
C GLU A 175 -20.78 4.16 -15.30
N ALA A 176 -20.66 3.10 -14.51
CA ALA A 176 -21.36 2.97 -13.23
C ALA A 176 -20.69 3.75 -12.07
N GLY A 177 -19.60 4.48 -12.35
CA GLY A 177 -18.89 5.29 -11.35
C GLY A 177 -18.04 4.49 -10.36
N MET A 178 -17.68 3.24 -10.68
CA MET A 178 -16.70 2.51 -9.87
C MET A 178 -15.33 3.17 -9.99
N ASN A 179 -14.65 3.35 -8.85
CA ASN A 179 -13.22 3.66 -8.85
C ASN A 179 -12.45 2.48 -9.46
N LEU A 180 -11.59 2.76 -10.44
CA LEU A 180 -10.75 1.79 -11.12
C LEU A 180 -9.27 2.16 -10.91
N GLY A 181 -8.40 1.17 -10.81
CA GLY A 181 -6.97 1.32 -10.64
C GLY A 181 -6.36 0.32 -9.66
N GLU A 182 -5.03 0.36 -9.56
CA GLU A 182 -4.24 -0.48 -8.65
C GLU A 182 -4.68 -0.34 -7.19
N GLY A 183 -4.85 0.90 -6.71
CA GLY A 183 -5.14 1.19 -5.29
C GLY A 183 -6.45 0.57 -4.79
N VAL A 184 -7.43 0.40 -5.67
CA VAL A 184 -8.75 -0.19 -5.36
C VAL A 184 -8.89 -1.63 -5.85
N ARG A 185 -7.79 -2.23 -6.34
CA ARG A 185 -7.70 -3.61 -6.84
C ARG A 185 -8.68 -3.95 -7.96
N VAL A 186 -9.08 -2.97 -8.78
CA VAL A 186 -9.90 -3.18 -9.97
C VAL A 186 -9.18 -2.59 -11.17
N VAL A 187 -8.46 -3.42 -11.91
CA VAL A 187 -7.47 -3.02 -12.91
C VAL A 187 -8.03 -3.16 -14.33
N PRO A 188 -8.36 -2.06 -15.01
CA PRO A 188 -8.77 -2.07 -16.41
C PRO A 188 -7.56 -2.23 -17.35
N LEU A 189 -7.47 -3.38 -18.04
CA LEU A 189 -6.33 -3.68 -18.90
C LEU A 189 -6.42 -2.95 -20.24
N GLY A 190 -7.47 -3.25 -21.00
CA GLY A 190 -7.72 -2.63 -22.30
C GLY A 190 -9.05 -3.09 -22.92
N TYR A 191 -9.57 -2.31 -23.86
CA TYR A 191 -10.81 -2.64 -24.57
C TYR A 191 -10.65 -3.77 -25.59
N GLU A 192 -9.43 -3.97 -26.10
CA GLU A 192 -9.14 -5.03 -27.06
C GLU A 192 -8.84 -6.35 -26.34
N ASP A 193 -9.32 -7.48 -26.88
CA ASP A 193 -9.28 -8.77 -26.19
C ASP A 193 -7.84 -9.24 -25.91
N GLN A 194 -6.88 -8.93 -26.78
CA GLN A 194 -5.48 -9.33 -26.57
C GLN A 194 -4.82 -8.64 -25.36
N SER A 195 -5.38 -7.54 -24.85
CA SER A 195 -4.88 -6.84 -23.64
C SER A 195 -4.92 -7.71 -22.39
N VAL A 196 -5.69 -8.81 -22.39
CA VAL A 196 -5.67 -9.83 -21.34
C VAL A 196 -4.27 -10.41 -21.10
N ILE A 197 -3.39 -10.33 -22.10
CA ILE A 197 -1.99 -10.76 -21.94
C ILE A 197 -1.25 -10.01 -20.83
N HIS A 198 -1.67 -8.77 -20.52
CA HIS A 198 -1.06 -7.98 -19.46
C HIS A 198 -1.24 -8.64 -18.08
N VAL A 199 -2.40 -9.20 -17.74
CA VAL A 199 -2.56 -9.94 -16.47
C VAL A 199 -1.88 -11.31 -16.49
N VAL A 200 -1.79 -11.95 -17.65
CA VAL A 200 -0.98 -13.17 -17.82
C VAL A 200 0.49 -12.87 -17.50
N SER A 201 1.02 -11.76 -18.02
CA SER A 201 2.40 -11.33 -17.76
C SER A 201 2.67 -11.07 -16.27
N VAL A 202 1.67 -10.63 -15.50
CA VAL A 202 1.77 -10.47 -14.02
C VAL A 202 1.93 -11.84 -13.36
N ALA A 203 1.10 -12.82 -13.72
CA ALA A 203 1.19 -14.17 -13.17
C ALA A 203 2.54 -14.85 -13.46
N LEU A 204 3.07 -14.68 -14.68
CA LEU A 204 4.35 -15.26 -15.07
C LEU A 204 5.53 -14.55 -14.40
N ARG A 205 5.51 -13.21 -14.33
CA ARG A 205 6.54 -12.46 -13.59
C ARG A 205 6.50 -12.72 -12.09
N ALA A 206 5.34 -12.96 -11.49
CA ALA A 206 5.27 -13.38 -10.09
C ALA A 206 6.03 -14.71 -9.87
N ALA A 207 6.00 -15.62 -10.84
CA ALA A 207 6.75 -16.87 -10.79
C ALA A 207 8.27 -16.65 -10.94
N LEU A 208 8.69 -15.74 -11.82
CA LEU A 208 10.10 -15.39 -12.00
C LEU A 208 10.66 -14.61 -10.80
N ILE A 209 9.93 -13.61 -10.29
CA ILE A 209 10.36 -12.72 -9.21
C ILE A 209 10.34 -13.45 -7.86
N PHE A 210 9.21 -14.04 -7.48
CA PHE A 210 9.01 -14.60 -6.14
C PHE A 210 9.30 -16.10 -6.09
N GLY A 211 9.01 -16.82 -7.18
CA GLY A 211 9.32 -18.24 -7.31
C GLY A 211 10.78 -18.50 -7.70
N ALA A 212 11.52 -17.47 -8.14
CA ALA A 212 12.88 -17.57 -8.65
C ALA A 212 13.03 -18.68 -9.72
N ILE A 213 11.99 -18.86 -10.54
CA ILE A 213 11.96 -19.89 -11.58
C ILE A 213 12.87 -19.47 -12.73
N GLU A 214 13.67 -20.41 -13.22
CA GLU A 214 14.52 -20.18 -14.39
C GLU A 214 13.65 -19.98 -15.65
N PRO A 215 13.83 -18.87 -16.39
CA PRO A 215 13.13 -18.64 -17.65
C PRO A 215 13.35 -19.80 -18.64
N GLY A 216 12.27 -20.32 -19.23
CA GLY A 216 12.31 -21.50 -20.11
C GLY A 216 12.02 -22.83 -19.39
N ASP A 217 12.04 -22.89 -18.06
CA ASP A 217 11.55 -24.06 -17.32
C ASP A 217 10.02 -24.02 -17.22
N THR A 218 9.36 -24.37 -18.33
CA THR A 218 7.89 -24.38 -18.43
C THR A 218 7.23 -25.31 -17.42
N LYS A 219 7.90 -26.40 -17.02
CA LYS A 219 7.36 -27.35 -16.04
C LYS A 219 7.29 -26.73 -14.65
N ALA A 220 8.38 -26.09 -14.19
CA ALA A 220 8.38 -25.37 -12.93
C ALA A 220 7.41 -24.18 -12.96
N LEU A 221 7.38 -23.44 -14.07
CA LEU A 221 6.49 -22.32 -14.29
C LEU A 221 5.01 -22.70 -14.13
N TYR A 222 4.54 -23.73 -14.85
CA TYR A 222 3.15 -24.19 -14.76
C TYR A 222 2.81 -24.74 -13.38
N ALA A 223 3.76 -25.43 -12.73
CA ALA A 223 3.56 -25.90 -11.36
C ALA A 223 3.41 -24.72 -10.39
N TYR A 224 4.17 -23.64 -10.57
CA TYR A 224 4.07 -22.46 -9.72
C TYR A 224 2.75 -21.71 -9.94
N THR A 225 2.37 -21.42 -11.19
CA THR A 225 1.11 -20.71 -11.46
C THR A 225 -0.10 -21.50 -10.95
N MET A 226 -0.12 -22.83 -11.17
CA MET A 226 -1.17 -23.71 -10.69
C MET A 226 -1.27 -23.78 -9.14
N ASN A 227 -0.14 -23.69 -8.42
CA ASN A 227 -0.15 -23.88 -6.96
C ASN A 227 -0.13 -22.57 -6.16
N ARG A 228 0.42 -21.49 -6.71
CA ARG A 228 0.68 -20.23 -6.01
C ARG A 228 -0.15 -19.07 -6.52
N VAL A 229 -0.47 -19.02 -7.80
CA VAL A 229 -1.26 -17.93 -8.39
C VAL A 229 -2.73 -18.34 -8.45
N ARG A 230 -3.54 -17.87 -7.51
CA ARG A 230 -4.98 -18.21 -7.42
C ARG A 230 -5.84 -17.40 -8.38
N ALA A 231 -5.56 -17.52 -9.68
CA ALA A 231 -6.32 -16.83 -10.73
C ALA A 231 -7.45 -17.70 -11.32
N PHE A 232 -8.49 -17.05 -11.82
CA PHE A 232 -9.59 -17.64 -12.58
C PHE A 232 -10.15 -16.63 -13.60
N VAL A 233 -10.79 -17.12 -14.65
CA VAL A 233 -11.32 -16.29 -15.74
C VAL A 233 -12.85 -16.37 -15.78
N ASN A 234 -13.51 -15.22 -15.86
CA ASN A 234 -14.94 -15.06 -16.10
C ASN A 234 -15.14 -14.45 -17.50
N ALA A 235 -15.63 -15.24 -18.46
CA ALA A 235 -15.76 -14.82 -19.85
C ALA A 235 -17.23 -14.81 -20.29
N TYR A 236 -17.78 -13.61 -20.55
CA TYR A 236 -19.17 -13.45 -21.01
C TYR A 236 -19.33 -13.81 -22.49
N LYS A 237 -20.43 -14.49 -22.83
CA LYS A 237 -20.88 -14.69 -24.21
C LYS A 237 -21.12 -13.32 -24.90
N SER A 238 -21.00 -13.20 -26.22
CA SER A 238 -20.55 -14.23 -27.17
C SER A 238 -19.03 -14.33 -27.22
N LEU A 239 -18.47 -15.55 -27.23
CA LEU A 239 -17.03 -15.75 -27.33
C LEU A 239 -16.61 -16.02 -28.78
N SER A 240 -15.68 -15.23 -29.31
CA SER A 240 -15.00 -15.48 -30.58
C SER A 240 -14.02 -16.66 -30.46
N ASP A 241 -13.64 -17.28 -31.57
CA ASP A 241 -12.60 -18.33 -31.57
C ASP A 241 -11.26 -17.78 -31.05
N GLU A 242 -10.95 -16.51 -31.30
CA GLU A 242 -9.81 -15.78 -30.70
C GLU A 242 -9.81 -15.92 -29.17
N ILE A 243 -10.87 -15.48 -28.48
CA ILE A 243 -10.95 -15.51 -27.01
C ILE A 243 -10.91 -16.95 -26.49
N VAL A 244 -11.57 -17.89 -27.20
CA VAL A 244 -11.55 -19.32 -26.83
C VAL A 244 -10.12 -19.87 -26.85
N SER A 245 -9.28 -19.43 -27.79
CA SER A 245 -7.87 -19.83 -27.82
C SER A 245 -7.07 -19.27 -26.64
N TYR A 246 -7.33 -18.04 -26.18
CA TYR A 246 -6.72 -17.51 -24.95
C TYR A 246 -7.16 -18.30 -23.70
N GLY A 247 -8.42 -18.72 -23.65
CA GLY A 247 -8.94 -19.58 -22.59
C GLY A 247 -8.15 -20.89 -22.44
N ALA A 248 -7.72 -21.49 -23.54
CA ALA A 248 -6.86 -22.68 -23.50
C ALA A 248 -5.48 -22.38 -22.88
N GLY A 249 -4.90 -21.21 -23.15
CA GLY A 249 -3.67 -20.75 -22.50
C GLY A 249 -3.85 -20.53 -20.99
N ALA A 250 -4.95 -19.92 -20.57
CA ALA A 250 -5.27 -19.76 -19.15
C ALA A 250 -5.41 -21.12 -18.42
N ILE A 251 -6.05 -22.10 -19.06
CA ILE A 251 -6.18 -23.46 -18.51
C ILE A 251 -4.82 -24.14 -18.39
N GLN A 252 -3.91 -23.96 -19.35
CA GLN A 252 -2.54 -24.49 -19.28
C GLN A 252 -1.76 -23.91 -18.09
N LEU A 253 -2.01 -22.65 -17.72
CA LEU A 253 -1.44 -22.02 -16.52
C LEU A 253 -2.10 -22.49 -15.21
N GLY A 254 -3.16 -23.30 -15.30
CA GLY A 254 -3.90 -23.82 -14.15
C GLY A 254 -5.09 -22.96 -13.73
N PHE A 255 -5.54 -22.03 -14.59
CA PHE A 255 -6.62 -21.11 -14.28
C PHE A 255 -7.94 -21.60 -14.88
N PRO A 256 -8.98 -21.85 -14.07
CA PRO A 256 -10.27 -22.27 -14.58
C PRO A 256 -10.97 -21.12 -15.32
N VAL A 257 -11.69 -21.46 -16.38
CA VAL A 257 -12.49 -20.54 -17.18
C VAL A 257 -13.98 -20.82 -16.92
N ILE A 258 -14.69 -19.82 -16.43
CA ILE A 258 -16.12 -19.83 -16.15
C ILE A 258 -16.80 -18.97 -17.22
N SER A 259 -17.79 -19.54 -17.92
CA SER A 259 -18.50 -18.83 -18.98
C SER A 259 -19.98 -19.23 -19.05
N ASN A 260 -20.81 -18.33 -19.58
CA ASN A 260 -22.20 -18.61 -19.96
C ASN A 260 -22.36 -18.95 -21.46
N GLU A 261 -21.25 -19.13 -22.19
CA GLU A 261 -21.26 -19.56 -23.59
C GLU A 261 -21.70 -21.03 -23.75
N THR A 262 -22.55 -21.28 -24.73
CA THR A 262 -23.06 -22.63 -25.06
C THR A 262 -22.76 -23.04 -26.51
N GLU A 263 -22.47 -22.08 -27.39
CA GLU A 263 -22.27 -22.34 -28.80
C GLU A 263 -20.94 -23.03 -29.05
N ASN A 264 -21.01 -24.31 -29.46
CA ASN A 264 -19.83 -25.16 -29.72
C ASN A 264 -18.83 -25.19 -28.55
N MET A 265 -19.33 -25.00 -27.31
CA MET A 265 -18.56 -24.95 -26.08
C MET A 265 -18.89 -26.16 -25.22
N PHE A 266 -17.88 -26.94 -24.83
CA PHE A 266 -18.05 -28.19 -24.08
C PHE A 266 -17.40 -28.08 -22.70
N ARG A 267 -18.07 -28.61 -21.67
CA ARG A 267 -17.54 -28.58 -20.29
C ARG A 267 -16.30 -29.45 -20.17
N VAL A 268 -15.27 -28.91 -19.55
CA VAL A 268 -14.09 -29.67 -19.09
C VAL A 268 -14.09 -29.58 -17.57
N PRO A 269 -14.30 -30.69 -16.84
CA PRO A 269 -14.42 -30.66 -15.38
C PRO A 269 -13.27 -29.88 -14.74
N LYS A 270 -13.63 -28.95 -13.83
CA LYS A 270 -12.73 -28.00 -13.15
C LYS A 270 -11.99 -26.97 -14.01
N SER A 271 -11.81 -27.19 -15.31
CA SER A 271 -11.02 -26.27 -16.17
C SER A 271 -11.87 -25.32 -17.01
N LEU A 272 -12.96 -25.82 -17.60
CA LEU A 272 -13.90 -25.02 -18.40
C LEU A 272 -15.32 -25.30 -17.92
N ILE A 273 -15.86 -24.36 -17.16
CA ILE A 273 -17.11 -24.50 -16.42
C ILE A 273 -18.18 -23.63 -17.07
N GLN A 274 -19.25 -24.26 -17.54
CA GLN A 274 -20.42 -23.55 -18.04
C GLN A 274 -21.38 -23.23 -16.90
N GLN A 275 -21.38 -21.98 -16.44
CA GLN A 275 -22.32 -21.44 -15.47
C GLN A 275 -23.22 -20.41 -16.17
N LEU A 276 -24.45 -20.81 -16.49
CA LEU A 276 -25.38 -19.97 -17.25
C LEU A 276 -25.98 -18.85 -16.40
N ASP A 277 -26.06 -19.06 -15.09
CA ASP A 277 -26.57 -18.10 -14.13
C ASP A 277 -25.42 -17.23 -13.62
N THR A 278 -25.31 -16.01 -14.16
CA THR A 278 -24.25 -15.03 -13.87
C THR A 278 -24.21 -14.64 -12.39
N SER A 279 -25.34 -14.66 -11.69
CA SER A 279 -25.40 -14.41 -10.25
C SER A 279 -24.63 -15.42 -9.40
N LYS A 280 -24.37 -16.63 -9.94
CA LYS A 280 -23.60 -17.69 -9.28
C LYS A 280 -22.13 -17.69 -9.65
N TRP A 281 -21.66 -16.78 -10.51
CA TRP A 281 -20.29 -16.77 -11.00
C TRP A 281 -19.28 -16.59 -9.88
N ASN A 282 -19.52 -15.69 -8.92
CA ASN A 282 -18.63 -15.49 -7.78
C ASN A 282 -18.37 -16.82 -7.04
N ALA A 283 -19.42 -17.44 -6.50
CA ALA A 283 -19.31 -18.70 -5.77
C ALA A 283 -18.68 -19.82 -6.61
N THR A 284 -19.10 -19.95 -7.87
CA THR A 284 -18.58 -20.98 -8.79
C THR A 284 -17.08 -20.79 -9.04
N SER A 285 -16.62 -19.55 -9.19
CA SER A 285 -15.22 -19.25 -9.52
C SER A 285 -14.30 -19.46 -8.32
N LEU A 286 -14.75 -19.06 -7.12
CA LEU A 286 -14.03 -19.32 -5.87
C LEU A 286 -13.89 -20.82 -5.61
N GLU A 287 -14.98 -21.58 -5.78
CA GLU A 287 -14.96 -23.04 -5.63
C GLU A 287 -14.02 -23.69 -6.66
N ALA A 288 -14.10 -23.27 -7.93
CA ALA A 288 -13.26 -23.81 -9.00
C ALA A 288 -11.76 -23.64 -8.74
N ARG A 289 -11.38 -22.60 -7.99
CA ARG A 289 -9.98 -22.28 -7.66
C ARG A 289 -9.60 -22.62 -6.21
N ASP A 290 -10.46 -23.32 -5.47
CA ASP A 290 -10.26 -23.67 -4.06
C ASP A 290 -9.95 -22.44 -3.17
N ILE A 291 -10.51 -21.27 -3.52
CA ILE A 291 -10.34 -20.04 -2.74
C ILE A 291 -11.31 -20.08 -1.56
N LYS A 292 -10.74 -20.28 -0.37
CA LYS A 292 -11.48 -20.17 0.90
C LYS A 292 -11.24 -18.77 1.46
N LEU A 293 -12.27 -17.94 1.38
CA LEU A 293 -12.22 -16.60 1.94
C LEU A 293 -12.25 -16.67 3.47
N LYS A 294 -11.29 -16.00 4.12
CA LYS A 294 -11.37 -15.67 5.54
C LYS A 294 -12.29 -14.44 5.67
N ILE A 295 -13.58 -14.58 5.34
CA ILE A 295 -14.51 -13.45 5.48
C ILE A 295 -14.80 -13.28 6.96
N THR A 296 -14.24 -12.24 7.59
CA THR A 296 -14.88 -11.66 8.77
C THR A 296 -16.07 -10.87 8.26
N LYS A 297 -17.27 -11.45 8.28
CA LYS A 297 -18.49 -10.72 7.91
C LYS A 297 -18.74 -9.71 9.02
N ILE A 298 -18.39 -8.46 8.79
CA ILE A 298 -18.66 -7.37 9.71
C ILE A 298 -20.06 -6.83 9.41
N ASP A 299 -20.88 -6.64 10.43
CA ASP A 299 -22.27 -6.18 10.29
C ASP A 299 -22.31 -4.66 10.08
N ILE A 300 -21.98 -4.23 8.86
CA ILE A 300 -22.00 -2.83 8.44
C ILE A 300 -22.71 -2.69 7.07
N PRO A 301 -23.29 -1.52 6.75
CA PRO A 301 -24.08 -1.32 5.53
C PRO A 301 -23.24 -1.03 4.27
N VAL A 302 -21.91 -0.94 4.41
CA VAL A 302 -20.95 -0.62 3.34
C VAL A 302 -19.92 -1.74 3.20
N SER A 303 -19.11 -1.69 2.14
CA SER A 303 -18.09 -2.71 1.90
C SER A 303 -16.93 -2.60 2.89
N TYR A 304 -16.32 -3.74 3.24
CA TYR A 304 -15.11 -3.79 4.05
C TYR A 304 -14.03 -4.62 3.34
N ALA A 305 -12.95 -3.97 2.90
CA ALA A 305 -11.82 -4.63 2.27
C ALA A 305 -10.58 -3.74 2.32
N THR A 306 -9.40 -4.36 2.36
CA THR A 306 -8.10 -3.68 2.22
C THR A 306 -7.93 -2.90 0.91
N ALA A 307 -8.82 -3.11 -0.07
CA ALA A 307 -8.86 -2.34 -1.30
C ALA A 307 -9.31 -0.88 -1.08
N PHE A 308 -9.99 -0.57 0.04
CA PHE A 308 -10.47 0.77 0.33
C PHE A 308 -9.45 1.60 1.15
N GLU A 309 -8.35 1.00 1.62
CA GLU A 309 -7.42 1.63 2.57
C GLU A 309 -6.81 2.96 2.09
N GLY A 310 -6.65 3.11 0.78
CA GLY A 310 -6.07 4.31 0.15
C GLY A 310 -7.07 5.39 -0.28
N GLU A 311 -8.36 5.25 0.06
CA GLU A 311 -9.38 6.20 -0.40
C GLU A 311 -9.19 7.61 0.20
N ILE A 312 -9.23 8.64 -0.65
CA ILE A 312 -9.10 10.04 -0.23
C ILE A 312 -10.46 10.74 -0.32
N ILE A 313 -11.04 11.05 0.84
CA ILE A 313 -12.29 11.81 0.92
C ILE A 313 -11.99 13.30 0.93
N ARG A 314 -12.39 14.01 -0.14
CA ARG A 314 -12.23 15.46 -0.24
C ARG A 314 -13.33 16.18 0.53
N ARG A 315 -13.10 17.47 0.85
CA ARG A 315 -14.05 18.29 1.62
C ARG A 315 -15.44 18.38 0.98
N GLY A 316 -15.53 18.30 -0.35
CA GLY A 316 -16.80 18.32 -1.08
C GLY A 316 -17.67 17.09 -0.87
N ASP A 317 -17.06 15.94 -0.60
CA ASP A 317 -17.70 14.62 -0.57
C ASP A 317 -17.93 14.11 0.87
N MET A 318 -17.49 14.88 1.85
CA MET A 318 -17.50 14.54 3.27
C MET A 318 -18.84 14.87 3.96
N GLN A 319 -19.34 13.92 4.75
CA GLN A 319 -20.50 14.08 5.63
C GLN A 319 -20.11 14.73 6.96
N VAL A 320 -19.06 14.22 7.62
CA VAL A 320 -18.52 14.76 8.89
C VAL A 320 -17.00 14.66 8.92
N GLU A 321 -16.35 15.54 9.68
CA GLU A 321 -14.91 15.51 9.96
C GLU A 321 -14.65 15.45 11.47
N VAL A 322 -13.69 14.64 11.87
CA VAL A 322 -12.99 14.72 13.15
C VAL A 322 -11.56 15.15 12.81
N ASP A 323 -11.01 16.14 13.50
CA ASP A 323 -9.67 16.67 13.23
C ASP A 323 -9.04 17.13 14.55
N GLY A 324 -8.14 16.31 15.11
CA GLY A 324 -7.50 16.55 16.41
C GLY A 324 -6.69 17.85 16.51
N SER A 325 -6.37 18.48 15.37
CA SER A 325 -5.78 19.82 15.34
C SER A 325 -6.78 20.95 15.61
N ARG A 326 -8.09 20.65 15.60
CA ARG A 326 -9.18 21.63 15.69
C ARG A 326 -10.18 21.31 16.80
N VAL A 327 -10.34 20.05 17.16
CA VAL A 327 -11.31 19.57 18.15
C VAL A 327 -10.64 18.56 19.09
N ASP A 328 -11.23 18.36 20.27
CA ASP A 328 -10.76 17.30 21.18
C ASP A 328 -11.30 15.94 20.71
N CYS A 329 -10.39 15.02 20.42
CA CYS A 329 -10.65 13.64 20.03
C CYS A 329 -9.48 12.74 20.44
N PHE A 330 -9.70 11.43 20.48
CA PHE A 330 -8.63 10.44 20.62
C PHE A 330 -9.08 9.03 20.23
N GLU A 331 -8.12 8.15 20.04
CA GLU A 331 -8.28 6.70 19.99
C GLU A 331 -7.45 6.05 21.11
N LEU A 332 -8.03 5.09 21.84
CA LEU A 332 -7.37 4.44 22.96
C LEU A 332 -7.77 2.96 23.03
N VAL A 333 -6.78 2.08 23.17
CA VAL A 333 -6.98 0.69 23.60
C VAL A 333 -6.51 0.59 25.05
N GLN A 334 -7.29 -0.08 25.88
CA GLN A 334 -6.94 -0.32 27.27
C GLN A 334 -7.23 -1.76 27.68
N THR A 335 -6.26 -2.38 28.34
CA THR A 335 -6.44 -3.68 28.97
C THR A 335 -7.29 -3.52 30.22
N LYS A 336 -8.29 -4.38 30.38
CA LYS A 336 -9.19 -4.43 31.54
C LYS A 336 -9.30 -5.85 32.09
N GLU A 337 -9.74 -5.96 33.35
CA GLU A 337 -10.09 -7.26 33.89
C GLU A 337 -11.33 -7.84 33.20
N ALA A 338 -11.40 -9.16 33.03
CA ALA A 338 -12.49 -9.81 32.31
C ALA A 338 -13.90 -9.58 32.92
N ALA A 339 -13.97 -9.13 34.17
CA ALA A 339 -15.21 -8.76 34.86
C ALA A 339 -15.69 -7.33 34.54
N GLU A 340 -14.80 -6.46 34.05
CA GLU A 340 -15.09 -5.08 33.65
C GLU A 340 -15.57 -4.99 32.19
N VAL A 341 -15.27 -6.02 31.38
CA VAL A 341 -15.60 -6.09 29.96
C VAL A 341 -16.81 -6.99 29.70
N GLU A 342 -17.85 -6.40 29.11
CA GLU A 342 -18.98 -7.09 28.52
C GLU A 342 -18.71 -7.30 27.02
N ASP A 343 -18.53 -8.55 26.62
CA ASP A 343 -18.12 -8.88 25.26
C ASP A 343 -19.15 -8.42 24.21
N HIS A 344 -18.65 -7.89 23.09
CA HIS A 344 -19.43 -7.28 21.99
C HIS A 344 -20.33 -6.11 22.41
N LYS A 345 -20.03 -5.45 23.54
CA LYS A 345 -20.73 -4.23 23.91
C LYS A 345 -20.19 -3.05 23.11
N ILE A 346 -21.06 -2.46 22.30
CA ILE A 346 -20.78 -1.22 21.56
C ILE A 346 -21.73 -0.14 22.03
N GLU A 347 -21.18 0.93 22.60
CA GLU A 347 -21.92 2.08 23.14
C GLU A 347 -21.55 3.35 22.36
N VAL A 348 -22.56 4.10 21.91
CA VAL A 348 -22.39 5.45 21.34
C VAL A 348 -23.03 6.44 22.31
N VAL A 349 -22.24 7.36 22.85
CA VAL A 349 -22.68 8.41 23.79
C VAL A 349 -22.64 9.75 23.08
N GLY A 350 -23.80 10.37 22.87
CA GLY A 350 -23.96 11.61 22.10
C GLY A 350 -24.83 11.41 20.85
N PRO A 351 -24.99 12.44 20.01
CA PRO A 351 -25.70 12.34 18.74
C PRO A 351 -25.04 11.33 17.80
N GLU A 352 -25.89 10.58 17.10
CA GLU A 352 -25.48 9.74 15.98
C GLU A 352 -25.28 10.59 14.70
N ILE A 353 -24.62 10.05 13.67
CA ILE A 353 -24.26 10.79 12.45
C ILE A 353 -25.46 11.42 11.72
N ASP A 354 -26.65 10.82 11.83
CA ASP A 354 -27.91 11.32 11.24
C ASP A 354 -28.52 12.52 11.99
N GLU A 355 -27.99 12.83 13.18
CA GLU A 355 -28.37 14.00 13.98
C GLU A 355 -27.40 15.18 13.76
N ILE A 356 -26.35 14.99 12.97
CA ILE A 356 -25.26 15.96 12.77
C ILE A 356 -25.39 16.65 11.40
N PRO A 357 -25.30 18.00 11.33
CA PRO A 357 -25.35 18.71 10.04
C PRO A 357 -24.20 18.30 9.10
N VAL A 358 -24.50 18.18 7.81
CA VAL A 358 -23.51 17.87 6.76
C VAL A 358 -22.35 18.87 6.76
N GLY A 359 -21.13 18.34 6.67
CA GLY A 359 -19.89 19.12 6.66
C GLY A 359 -19.44 19.63 8.03
N SER A 360 -20.07 19.16 9.11
CA SER A 360 -19.69 19.53 10.48
C SER A 360 -18.34 18.97 10.87
N LYS A 361 -17.62 19.72 11.69
CA LYS A 361 -16.44 19.26 12.45
C LYS A 361 -16.90 18.90 13.86
N ILE A 362 -16.62 17.69 14.31
CA ILE A 362 -17.13 17.17 15.59
C ILE A 362 -16.02 16.56 16.44
N SER A 363 -16.17 16.67 17.76
CA SER A 363 -15.38 15.92 18.74
C SER A 363 -15.92 14.50 18.82
N LEU A 364 -15.09 13.51 18.50
CA LEU A 364 -15.44 12.09 18.56
C LEU A 364 -14.22 11.30 19.03
N SER A 365 -14.39 10.42 20.00
CA SER A 365 -13.34 9.51 20.44
C SER A 365 -13.83 8.08 20.52
N TYR A 366 -12.92 7.12 20.35
CA TYR A 366 -13.19 5.69 20.53
C TYR A 366 -12.25 5.10 21.58
N THR A 367 -12.82 4.45 22.59
CA THR A 367 -12.11 3.66 23.59
C THR A 367 -12.46 2.20 23.41
N ILE A 368 -11.43 1.36 23.24
CA ILE A 368 -11.54 -0.08 23.05
C ILE A 368 -10.99 -0.74 24.31
N GLU A 369 -11.84 -1.42 25.05
CA GLU A 369 -11.44 -2.14 26.25
C GLU A 369 -11.35 -3.63 25.95
N VAL A 370 -10.17 -4.19 26.17
CA VAL A 370 -9.84 -5.58 25.81
C VAL A 370 -9.49 -6.34 27.08
N ALA A 371 -10.07 -7.53 27.22
CA ALA A 371 -9.70 -8.46 28.27
C ALA A 371 -9.26 -9.79 27.65
N GLY A 372 -8.20 -10.38 28.18
CA GLY A 372 -7.82 -11.74 27.83
C GLY A 372 -6.68 -12.25 28.68
N LYS A 373 -6.59 -13.57 28.84
CA LYS A 373 -5.61 -14.19 29.76
C LYS A 373 -4.16 -13.92 29.36
N ALA A 374 -3.91 -13.78 28.06
CA ALA A 374 -2.59 -13.46 27.50
C ALA A 374 -2.45 -11.98 27.13
N MET A 375 -3.48 -11.15 27.32
CA MET A 375 -3.43 -9.71 27.07
C MET A 375 -2.47 -9.04 28.07
N GLN A 376 -1.69 -8.09 27.58
CA GLN A 376 -0.74 -7.32 28.37
C GLN A 376 -0.81 -5.85 27.95
N PRO A 377 -0.50 -4.90 28.86
CA PRO A 377 -0.47 -3.47 28.52
C PRO A 377 0.47 -3.13 27.35
N ASP A 378 1.49 -3.95 27.09
CA ASP A 378 2.42 -3.78 25.96
C ASP A 378 1.77 -4.04 24.59
N PHE A 379 0.61 -4.70 24.55
CA PHE A 379 -0.13 -4.95 23.30
C PHE A 379 -1.13 -3.84 22.97
N GLU A 380 -1.40 -2.93 23.91
CA GLU A 380 -2.38 -1.84 23.71
C GLU A 380 -2.02 -0.95 22.53
N SER A 381 -0.77 -0.45 22.48
CA SER A 381 -0.25 0.39 21.40
C SER A 381 -0.17 -0.34 20.06
N VAL A 382 0.08 -1.66 20.08
CA VAL A 382 0.07 -2.48 18.86
C VAL A 382 -1.35 -2.53 18.27
N MET A 383 -2.37 -2.74 19.10
CA MET A 383 -3.77 -2.72 18.66
C MET A 383 -4.22 -1.31 18.24
N GLU A 384 -3.83 -0.26 18.97
CA GLU A 384 -4.13 1.13 18.62
C GLU A 384 -3.62 1.48 17.23
N ARG A 385 -2.38 1.09 16.90
CA ARG A 385 -1.82 1.38 15.58
C ARG A 385 -2.64 0.77 14.45
N LYS A 386 -3.29 -0.37 14.71
CA LYS A 386 -4.09 -1.09 13.72
C LYS A 386 -5.45 -0.44 13.47
N ILE A 387 -5.95 0.42 14.37
CA ILE A 387 -7.18 1.21 14.18
C ILE A 387 -7.13 1.96 12.85
N HIS A 388 -5.98 2.56 12.51
CA HIS A 388 -5.79 3.24 11.24
C HIS A 388 -6.06 2.33 10.03
N ALA A 389 -5.45 1.14 9.98
CA ALA A 389 -5.68 0.22 8.87
C ALA A 389 -7.13 -0.29 8.86
N TRP A 390 -7.68 -0.61 10.04
CA TRP A 390 -9.02 -1.17 10.16
C TRP A 390 -10.10 -0.22 9.70
N LEU A 391 -10.03 1.06 10.09
CA LEU A 391 -11.03 2.05 9.70
C LEU A 391 -10.91 2.47 8.24
N ASN A 392 -9.70 2.55 7.68
CA ASN A 392 -9.52 2.82 6.25
C ASN A 392 -9.95 1.64 5.35
N CYS A 393 -10.06 0.41 5.88
CA CYS A 393 -10.61 -0.71 5.11
C CYS A 393 -12.15 -0.62 4.93
N ILE A 394 -12.82 0.33 5.57
CA ILE A 394 -14.24 0.62 5.35
C ILE A 394 -14.32 1.51 4.11
N GLU A 395 -15.06 1.09 3.08
CA GLU A 395 -15.39 1.93 1.93
C GLU A 395 -15.96 3.27 2.42
N GLY A 396 -15.44 4.40 1.92
CA GLY A 396 -15.91 5.75 2.23
C GLY A 396 -15.59 6.28 3.65
N VAL A 397 -14.67 5.65 4.38
CA VAL A 397 -14.09 6.18 5.62
C VAL A 397 -12.58 6.40 5.46
N MET A 398 -12.11 7.59 5.82
CA MET A 398 -10.69 7.96 5.79
C MET A 398 -10.22 8.27 7.21
N HIS A 399 -9.25 7.51 7.73
CA HIS A 399 -8.61 7.70 9.03
C HIS A 399 -7.13 8.05 8.86
N THR A 400 -6.64 9.10 9.52
CA THR A 400 -5.21 9.45 9.56
C THR A 400 -4.84 9.94 10.96
N GLY A 401 -3.54 10.05 11.25
CA GLY A 401 -3.06 10.38 12.59
C GLY A 401 -3.12 9.16 13.52
N GLN A 402 -3.03 9.44 14.81
CA GLN A 402 -3.00 8.43 15.87
C GLN A 402 -3.27 9.09 17.23
N ARG A 403 -3.53 8.27 18.28
CA ARG A 403 -3.67 8.74 19.67
C ARG A 403 -4.68 9.90 19.75
N ASP A 404 -4.29 11.09 20.23
CA ASP A 404 -5.16 12.26 20.34
C ASP A 404 -5.09 13.23 19.14
N MET A 405 -4.37 12.84 18.09
CA MET A 405 -4.18 13.63 16.86
C MET A 405 -4.77 12.91 15.64
N ILE A 406 -5.82 12.13 15.86
CA ILE A 406 -6.56 11.47 14.79
C ILE A 406 -7.33 12.47 13.92
N ARG A 407 -7.51 12.09 12.66
CA ARG A 407 -8.40 12.76 11.72
C ARG A 407 -9.23 11.74 10.98
N VAL A 408 -10.55 11.87 11.06
CA VAL A 408 -11.51 10.97 10.43
C VAL A 408 -12.40 11.76 9.47
N ARG A 409 -12.63 11.23 8.28
CA ARG A 409 -13.70 11.67 7.38
C ARG A 409 -14.59 10.50 7.04
N ILE A 410 -15.90 10.75 6.98
CA ILE A 410 -16.91 9.81 6.52
C ILE A 410 -17.59 10.43 5.30
N SER A 411 -17.78 9.64 4.23
CA SER A 411 -18.35 10.11 2.96
C SER A 411 -19.86 10.36 3.06
N LYS A 412 -20.39 11.18 2.15
CA LYS A 412 -21.84 11.32 1.96
C LYS A 412 -22.49 10.05 1.43
N ALA A 413 -21.79 9.31 0.56
CA ALA A 413 -22.30 8.09 -0.04
C ALA A 413 -22.57 7.01 1.01
N ASP A 414 -21.68 6.87 1.99
CA ASP A 414 -21.84 5.89 3.07
C ASP A 414 -22.97 6.27 4.02
N PHE A 415 -23.08 7.56 4.32
CA PHE A 415 -24.19 8.08 5.11
C PHE A 415 -25.52 7.78 4.44
N GLU A 416 -25.62 8.00 3.13
CA GLU A 416 -26.80 7.65 2.32
C GLU A 416 -27.04 6.13 2.27
N ALA A 417 -25.99 5.30 2.31
CA ALA A 417 -26.08 3.85 2.44
C ALA A 417 -26.50 3.38 3.85
N GLY A 418 -26.60 4.28 4.83
CA GLY A 418 -27.04 3.99 6.20
C GLY A 418 -25.92 3.81 7.21
N PHE A 419 -24.68 4.20 6.89
CA PHE A 419 -23.55 4.16 7.81
C PHE A 419 -23.79 5.07 9.05
N LYS A 420 -23.22 4.67 10.19
CA LYS A 420 -23.45 5.22 11.54
C LYS A 420 -22.16 5.06 12.35
N PHE A 421 -21.93 5.89 13.37
CA PHE A 421 -20.76 5.77 14.24
C PHE A 421 -20.71 4.42 14.95
N ARG A 422 -21.86 3.83 15.30
CA ARG A 422 -21.91 2.45 15.82
C ARG A 422 -21.15 1.45 14.95
N HIS A 423 -21.19 1.60 13.62
CA HIS A 423 -20.51 0.70 12.68
C HIS A 423 -18.97 0.80 12.77
N LEU A 424 -18.41 1.93 13.19
CA LEU A 424 -16.99 2.01 13.55
C LEU A 424 -16.69 1.03 14.69
N GLY A 425 -17.56 0.98 15.70
CA GLY A 425 -17.45 0.04 16.82
C GLY A 425 -17.55 -1.42 16.41
N GLU A 426 -18.46 -1.76 15.48
CA GLU A 426 -18.60 -3.12 14.95
C GLU A 426 -17.31 -3.58 14.23
N VAL A 427 -16.69 -2.69 13.45
CA VAL A 427 -15.40 -2.95 12.79
C VAL A 427 -14.29 -3.13 13.83
N LEU A 428 -14.15 -2.20 14.76
CA LEU A 428 -13.11 -2.26 15.80
C LEU A 428 -13.21 -3.55 16.63
N TYR A 429 -14.41 -3.93 17.06
CA TYR A 429 -14.65 -5.19 17.76
C TYR A 429 -14.26 -6.40 16.90
N ALA A 430 -14.81 -6.51 15.69
CA ALA A 430 -14.56 -7.65 14.82
C ALA A 430 -13.08 -7.82 14.47
N LYS A 431 -12.36 -6.70 14.32
CA LYS A 431 -10.94 -6.70 13.96
C LYS A 431 -10.03 -7.02 15.14
N VAL A 432 -10.31 -6.50 16.33
CA VAL A 432 -9.61 -6.92 17.56
C VAL A 432 -9.77 -8.43 17.78
N MET A 433 -11.02 -8.91 17.75
CA MET A 433 -11.31 -10.32 18.04
C MET A 433 -10.79 -11.28 16.97
N SER A 434 -10.59 -10.83 15.73
CA SER A 434 -10.07 -11.69 14.64
C SER A 434 -8.55 -11.63 14.47
N GLU A 435 -7.92 -10.46 14.58
CA GLU A 435 -6.47 -10.34 14.39
C GLU A 435 -5.67 -10.67 15.65
N PHE A 436 -6.29 -10.51 16.82
CA PHE A 436 -5.64 -10.73 18.10
C PHE A 436 -6.30 -11.85 18.91
N GLU A 437 -6.90 -12.85 18.23
CA GLU A 437 -7.58 -13.99 18.85
C GLU A 437 -6.72 -14.77 19.87
N ALA A 438 -5.39 -14.69 19.73
CA ALA A 438 -4.45 -15.35 20.65
C ALA A 438 -4.34 -14.66 22.02
N VAL A 439 -4.73 -13.37 22.12
CA VAL A 439 -4.56 -12.55 23.32
C VAL A 439 -5.85 -11.87 23.78
N ALA A 440 -6.81 -11.61 22.90
CA ALA A 440 -8.09 -10.99 23.20
C ALA A 440 -9.20 -12.04 23.37
N ASP A 441 -9.77 -12.16 24.57
CA ASP A 441 -10.89 -13.06 24.88
C ASP A 441 -12.24 -12.31 24.87
N LYS A 442 -12.25 -11.02 25.22
CA LYS A 442 -13.42 -10.13 25.18
C LYS A 442 -13.03 -8.74 24.72
N CYS A 443 -13.96 -8.06 24.04
CA CYS A 443 -13.78 -6.68 23.62
C CYS A 443 -15.09 -5.88 23.76
N GLN A 444 -14.99 -4.65 24.27
CA GLN A 444 -16.05 -3.66 24.20
C GLN A 444 -15.54 -2.34 23.63
N VAL A 445 -16.41 -1.61 22.94
CA VAL A 445 -16.06 -0.35 22.28
C VAL A 445 -17.02 0.75 22.74
N LYS A 446 -16.47 1.87 23.18
CA LYS A 446 -17.21 3.07 23.53
C LYS A 446 -16.83 4.21 22.62
N ILE A 447 -17.83 4.80 21.95
CA ILE A 447 -17.68 5.97 21.09
C ILE A 447 -18.37 7.15 21.78
N VAL A 448 -17.68 8.28 21.92
CA VAL A 448 -18.22 9.48 22.56
C VAL A 448 -18.21 10.64 21.57
N VAL A 449 -19.39 11.18 21.25
CA VAL A 449 -19.60 12.29 20.33
C VAL A 449 -20.08 13.51 21.11
N ASP A 450 -19.20 14.13 21.89
CA ASP A 450 -19.53 15.30 22.70
C ASP A 450 -18.29 16.16 22.98
N ALA A 451 -18.35 17.47 22.74
CA ALA A 451 -17.18 18.33 22.86
C ALA A 451 -16.67 18.50 24.30
N GLU A 452 -17.57 18.62 25.29
CA GLU A 452 -17.17 18.83 26.68
C GLU A 452 -16.60 17.56 27.29
N GLN A 453 -17.22 16.41 27.05
CA GLN A 453 -16.75 15.12 27.53
C GLN A 453 -15.41 14.75 26.88
N ASN A 454 -15.27 14.95 25.56
CA ASN A 454 -14.03 14.61 24.88
C ASN A 454 -12.84 15.43 25.37
N LYS A 455 -13.03 16.68 25.81
CA LYS A 455 -11.95 17.46 26.44
C LYS A 455 -11.38 16.78 27.69
N ALA A 456 -12.25 16.30 28.58
CA ALA A 456 -11.84 15.59 29.80
C ALA A 456 -11.25 14.22 29.49
N LEU A 457 -11.88 13.47 28.57
CA LEU A 457 -11.41 12.15 28.17
C LEU A 457 -10.05 12.19 27.47
N ARG A 458 -9.83 13.17 26.59
CA ARG A 458 -8.53 13.40 25.93
C ARG A 458 -7.43 13.68 26.94
N ALA A 459 -7.70 14.51 27.95
CA ALA A 459 -6.73 14.79 29.01
C ALA A 459 -6.31 13.49 29.73
N HIS A 460 -7.26 12.61 30.05
CA HIS A 460 -6.97 11.32 30.65
C HIS A 460 -6.23 10.36 29.71
N ALA A 461 -6.61 10.29 28.43
CA ALA A 461 -5.92 9.49 27.43
C ALA A 461 -4.45 9.93 27.30
N ASN A 462 -4.18 11.24 27.32
CA ASN A 462 -2.83 11.78 27.28
C ASN A 462 -1.98 11.42 28.50
N GLU A 463 -2.56 11.24 29.70
CA GLU A 463 -1.83 10.69 30.85
C GLU A 463 -1.33 9.26 30.57
N ILE A 464 -2.15 8.44 29.93
CA ILE A 464 -1.81 7.06 29.56
C ILE A 464 -0.72 7.07 28.47
N PHE A 465 -0.88 7.88 27.42
CA PHE A 465 0.13 7.99 26.37
C PHE A 465 1.49 8.43 26.93
N ASN A 466 1.50 9.45 27.79
CA ASN A 466 2.72 9.91 28.46
C ASN A 466 3.38 8.81 29.32
N ALA A 467 2.58 8.01 30.04
CA ALA A 467 3.09 6.88 30.81
C ALA A 467 3.70 5.80 29.92
N ARG A 468 3.11 5.53 28.74
CA ARG A 468 3.67 4.59 27.76
C ARG A 468 5.01 5.08 27.22
N ASP A 469 5.10 6.36 26.88
CA ASP A 469 6.31 6.97 26.35
C ASP A 469 7.43 7.00 27.41
N ALA A 470 7.11 7.21 28.69
CA ALA A 470 8.08 7.19 29.78
C ALA A 470 8.79 5.83 29.95
N ARG A 471 8.17 4.72 29.55
CA ARG A 471 8.81 3.39 29.58
C ARG A 471 10.00 3.28 28.63
N LEU A 472 9.96 4.02 27.51
CA LEU A 472 11.02 4.04 26.51
C LEU A 472 12.24 4.85 26.97
N ALA A 473 12.06 5.83 27.85
CA ALA A 473 13.11 6.77 28.26
C ALA A 473 14.33 6.11 28.94
N SER A 474 14.20 4.87 29.39
CA SER A 474 15.29 4.10 30.02
C SER A 474 16.13 3.28 29.03
N MET A 475 15.72 3.21 27.76
CA MET A 475 16.38 2.42 26.71
C MET A 475 17.17 3.32 25.76
N THR A 476 18.39 2.92 25.43
CA THR A 476 19.22 3.58 24.40
C THR A 476 19.50 2.65 23.24
N ASP A 477 19.90 3.21 22.10
CA ASP A 477 20.25 2.43 20.92
C ASP A 477 21.45 1.50 21.19
N GLU A 478 22.38 1.89 22.07
CA GLU A 478 23.50 1.04 22.52
C GLU A 478 23.06 -0.09 23.45
N SER A 479 22.00 0.11 24.24
CA SER A 479 21.52 -0.87 25.23
C SER A 479 20.88 -2.11 24.60
N VAL A 480 20.48 -2.03 23.33
CA VAL A 480 19.82 -3.11 22.58
C VAL A 480 20.75 -3.75 21.56
N LYS A 481 20.51 -5.04 21.26
CA LYS A 481 21.28 -5.83 20.28
C LYS A 481 20.66 -5.82 18.88
N GLU A 482 19.39 -5.44 18.79
CA GLU A 482 18.59 -5.50 17.57
C GLU A 482 17.69 -4.27 17.46
N PHE A 483 17.44 -3.88 16.22
CA PHE A 483 16.40 -2.93 15.83
C PHE A 483 15.29 -3.68 15.10
N TYR A 484 14.25 -2.96 14.69
CA TYR A 484 13.12 -3.55 13.98
C TYR A 484 12.81 -2.79 12.71
N THR A 485 12.46 -3.50 11.64
CA THR A 485 11.75 -2.89 10.53
C THR A 485 10.31 -2.57 10.91
N CYS A 486 9.68 -1.67 10.17
CA CYS A 486 8.24 -1.60 10.03
C CYS A 486 7.90 -1.28 8.57
N ILE A 487 7.16 -2.18 7.92
CA ILE A 487 6.72 -2.04 6.52
C ILE A 487 5.21 -1.78 6.39
N MET A 488 4.54 -1.42 7.48
CA MET A 488 3.08 -1.27 7.49
C MET A 488 2.58 -0.20 6.51
N CYS A 489 3.36 0.86 6.28
CA CYS A 489 3.00 1.92 5.34
C CYS A 489 3.25 1.58 3.86
N GLN A 490 3.73 0.38 3.53
CA GLN A 490 3.90 -0.05 2.14
C GLN A 490 2.57 -0.20 1.38
N ALA A 491 1.44 -0.20 2.08
CA ALA A 491 0.12 -0.09 1.48
C ALA A 491 -0.03 1.15 0.56
N PHE A 492 0.66 2.25 0.87
CA PHE A 492 0.63 3.48 0.08
C PHE A 492 2.02 4.05 -0.27
N SER A 493 3.10 3.50 0.29
CA SER A 493 4.48 3.89 -0.03
C SER A 493 5.36 2.63 -0.16
N PRO A 494 5.33 1.95 -1.33
CA PRO A 494 5.85 0.58 -1.46
C PRO A 494 7.35 0.42 -1.22
N SER A 495 8.16 1.44 -1.52
CA SER A 495 9.61 1.43 -1.30
C SER A 495 10.01 1.83 0.12
N HIS A 496 9.08 2.31 0.95
CA HIS A 496 9.40 2.81 2.28
C HIS A 496 9.61 1.67 3.29
N VAL A 497 10.64 1.83 4.13
CA VAL A 497 10.93 0.95 5.26
C VAL A 497 11.33 1.84 6.44
N CYS A 498 10.56 1.78 7.52
CA CYS A 498 10.99 2.39 8.79
C CYS A 498 11.97 1.45 9.49
N ILE A 499 13.09 1.97 9.97
CA ILE A 499 13.91 1.31 11.00
C ILE A 499 13.60 1.97 12.33
N VAL A 500 13.08 1.17 13.27
CA VAL A 500 12.64 1.60 14.58
C VAL A 500 13.68 1.21 15.61
N THR A 501 14.19 2.19 16.34
CA THR A 501 15.17 2.04 17.42
C THR A 501 14.59 2.61 18.73
N PRO A 502 15.17 2.28 19.90
CA PRO A 502 14.76 2.92 21.16
C PRO A 502 14.75 4.45 21.11
N GLU A 503 15.75 5.07 20.47
CA GLU A 503 15.93 6.52 20.40
C GLU A 503 15.43 7.15 19.08
N ARG A 504 15.02 6.34 18.10
CA ARG A 504 14.38 6.77 16.85
C ARG A 504 13.08 5.97 16.63
N LEU A 505 11.99 6.50 17.17
CA LEU A 505 10.65 5.95 16.95
C LEU A 505 10.28 5.98 15.47
N GLY A 506 9.35 5.11 15.07
CA GLY A 506 8.74 5.18 13.75
C GLY A 506 8.18 6.57 13.49
N LEU A 507 8.39 7.09 12.28
CA LEU A 507 8.06 8.49 11.95
C LEU A 507 6.59 8.86 12.17
N CYS A 508 5.70 7.86 12.21
CA CYS A 508 4.31 8.09 12.55
C CYS A 508 4.15 8.64 13.96
N GLY A 509 4.99 8.26 14.91
CA GLY A 509 4.92 8.54 16.35
C GLY A 509 4.22 7.46 17.18
N ALA A 510 3.53 6.49 16.57
CA ALA A 510 2.82 5.41 17.27
C ALA A 510 3.54 4.05 17.30
N VAL A 511 4.68 3.91 16.63
CA VAL A 511 5.46 2.65 16.65
C VAL A 511 6.79 2.91 17.33
N SER A 512 6.89 2.54 18.59
CA SER A 512 8.16 2.47 19.32
C SER A 512 8.89 1.15 19.09
N TRP A 513 10.12 1.05 19.59
CA TRP A 513 10.88 -0.20 19.55
C TRP A 513 10.17 -1.35 20.30
N LEU A 514 9.54 -1.04 21.43
CA LEU A 514 8.75 -2.02 22.19
C LEU A 514 7.52 -2.48 21.40
N ASP A 515 6.85 -1.55 20.72
CA ASP A 515 5.67 -1.87 19.90
C ASP A 515 6.07 -2.75 18.70
N ALA A 516 7.19 -2.45 18.05
CA ALA A 516 7.70 -3.24 16.93
C ALA A 516 8.08 -4.67 17.37
N LYS A 517 8.69 -4.80 18.55
CA LYS A 517 8.97 -6.09 19.18
C LYS A 517 7.69 -6.85 19.51
N ALA A 518 6.73 -6.22 20.17
CA ALA A 518 5.44 -6.83 20.50
C ALA A 518 4.66 -7.24 19.24
N THR A 519 4.72 -6.43 18.18
CA THR A 519 4.13 -6.76 16.88
C THR A 519 4.73 -8.05 16.30
N LYS A 520 6.05 -8.22 16.39
CA LYS A 520 6.74 -9.45 15.95
C LYS A 520 6.37 -10.67 16.81
N GLU A 521 6.17 -10.47 18.11
CA GLU A 521 5.74 -11.54 19.02
C GLU A 521 4.31 -12.02 18.73
N LEU A 522 3.41 -11.07 18.40
CA LEU A 522 2.03 -11.36 18.05
C LEU A 522 1.89 -11.97 16.65
N ASP A 523 2.66 -11.46 15.69
CA ASP A 523 2.68 -11.95 14.31
C ASP A 523 4.12 -12.17 13.82
N PRO A 524 4.62 -13.43 13.82
CA PRO A 524 5.95 -13.76 13.32
C PRO A 524 6.18 -13.39 11.85
N HIS A 525 5.13 -13.33 11.03
CA HIS A 525 5.21 -12.97 9.61
C HIS A 525 4.74 -11.53 9.33
N GLY A 526 4.50 -10.76 10.39
CA GLY A 526 3.96 -9.41 10.33
C GLY A 526 4.95 -8.36 9.83
N PRO A 527 4.54 -7.09 9.85
CA PRO A 527 5.28 -5.98 9.25
C PRO A 527 6.56 -5.59 10.00
N CYS A 528 6.74 -6.07 11.24
CA CYS A 528 7.91 -5.78 12.05
C CYS A 528 8.84 -6.98 12.12
N GLN A 529 10.07 -6.83 11.65
CA GLN A 529 11.06 -7.90 11.61
C GLN A 529 12.35 -7.46 12.31
N PRO A 530 12.97 -8.34 13.12
CA PRO A 530 14.18 -7.99 13.86
C PRO A 530 15.37 -7.87 12.92
N ILE A 531 16.25 -6.91 13.20
CA ILE A 531 17.51 -6.70 12.49
C ILE A 531 18.62 -6.61 13.54
N LEU A 532 19.55 -7.55 13.50
CA LEU A 532 20.72 -7.53 14.38
C LEU A 532 21.64 -6.37 14.02
N LYS A 533 22.28 -5.74 15.00
CA LYS A 533 23.26 -4.67 14.78
C LYS A 533 24.63 -5.24 14.38
N GLU A 534 24.74 -5.73 13.15
CA GLU A 534 25.95 -6.36 12.59
C GLU A 534 26.57 -5.50 11.49
N GLY A 535 27.89 -5.60 11.31
CA GLY A 535 28.60 -4.86 10.26
C GLY A 535 28.50 -3.34 10.41
N CYS A 536 28.72 -2.81 11.63
CA CYS A 536 28.75 -1.37 11.84
C CYS A 536 29.89 -0.74 11.01
N GLN A 537 29.51 0.10 10.04
CA GLN A 537 30.44 0.81 9.16
C GLN A 537 30.80 2.18 9.72
N ASP A 538 29.81 2.87 10.31
CA ASP A 538 29.99 4.17 10.96
C ASP A 538 28.95 4.33 12.09
N GLU A 539 29.43 4.38 13.34
CA GLU A 539 28.58 4.56 14.52
C GLU A 539 28.01 5.99 14.64
N ARG A 540 28.72 7.00 14.12
CA ARG A 540 28.26 8.41 14.09
C ARG A 540 27.02 8.55 13.21
N LEU A 541 27.02 7.90 12.05
CA LEU A 541 25.90 7.88 11.12
C LEU A 541 24.83 6.86 11.50
N GLY A 542 25.19 5.88 12.35
CA GLY A 542 24.35 4.73 12.63
C GLY A 542 24.18 3.81 11.42
N ARG A 543 25.26 3.62 10.64
CA ARG A 543 25.27 2.79 9.43
C ARG A 543 25.75 1.38 9.72
N TYR A 544 24.95 0.40 9.32
CA TYR A 544 25.19 -1.02 9.55
C TYR A 544 24.86 -1.81 8.29
N ASP A 545 25.70 -2.77 7.91
CA ASP A 545 25.46 -3.63 6.74
C ASP A 545 24.13 -4.37 6.84
N SER A 546 23.76 -4.83 8.05
CA SER A 546 22.49 -5.53 8.27
C SER A 546 21.26 -4.65 8.04
N MET A 547 21.38 -3.33 8.25
CA MET A 547 20.31 -2.37 7.98
C MET A 547 20.21 -2.09 6.49
N ASP A 548 21.35 -1.91 5.81
CA ASP A 548 21.45 -1.77 4.34
C ASP A 548 20.82 -3.00 3.64
N GLU A 549 21.14 -4.22 4.10
CA GLU A 549 20.53 -5.46 3.60
C GLU A 549 19.01 -5.51 3.84
N ALA A 550 18.56 -5.13 5.03
CA ALA A 550 17.15 -5.12 5.37
C ALA A 550 16.38 -4.12 4.51
N VAL A 551 16.84 -2.88 4.38
CA VAL A 551 16.16 -1.87 3.55
C VAL A 551 16.19 -2.26 2.08
N ASN A 552 17.28 -2.83 1.56
CA ASN A 552 17.33 -3.31 0.18
C ASN A 552 16.29 -4.39 -0.09
N LYS A 553 16.21 -5.38 0.80
CA LYS A 553 15.23 -6.46 0.70
C LYS A 553 13.78 -5.95 0.77
N TYR A 554 13.46 -5.16 1.80
CA TYR A 554 12.09 -4.75 2.09
C TYR A 554 11.60 -3.59 1.22
N SER A 555 12.50 -2.75 0.67
CA SER A 555 12.16 -1.73 -0.34
C SER A 555 12.11 -2.28 -1.77
N HIS A 556 12.30 -3.58 -1.95
CA HIS A 556 12.39 -4.24 -3.26
C HIS A 556 13.52 -3.72 -4.15
N GLY A 557 14.64 -3.33 -3.55
CA GLY A 557 15.83 -2.81 -4.21
C GLY A 557 15.77 -1.32 -4.53
N ALA A 558 14.73 -0.60 -4.11
CA ALA A 558 14.61 0.84 -4.34
C ALA A 558 15.53 1.67 -3.44
N VAL A 559 15.85 1.17 -2.24
CA VAL A 559 16.77 1.80 -1.29
C VAL A 559 17.90 0.83 -1.00
N GLU A 560 19.13 1.19 -1.35
CA GLU A 560 20.30 0.32 -1.13
C GLU A 560 20.89 0.46 0.27
N LYS A 561 20.87 1.68 0.82
CA LYS A 561 21.58 2.02 2.05
C LYS A 561 20.83 3.08 2.83
N ILE A 562 21.02 3.10 4.14
CA ILE A 562 20.52 4.18 5.00
C ILE A 562 21.51 4.58 6.09
N THR A 563 21.35 5.79 6.60
CA THR A 563 21.90 6.22 7.88
C THR A 563 20.78 6.54 8.87
N LEU A 564 21.01 6.19 10.14
CA LEU A 564 20.02 6.40 11.20
C LEU A 564 20.14 7.76 11.87
N TYR A 565 21.28 8.42 11.78
CA TYR A 565 21.53 9.66 12.52
C TYR A 565 22.01 10.81 11.64
N SER A 566 21.95 10.68 10.30
CA SER A 566 22.24 11.77 9.36
C SER A 566 21.00 12.23 8.58
N LEU A 567 20.93 13.54 8.35
CA LEU A 567 19.96 14.17 7.47
C LEU A 567 20.41 14.21 5.99
N PHE A 568 21.71 14.13 5.72
CA PHE A 568 22.29 14.34 4.39
C PHE A 568 22.75 13.04 3.73
N GLU A 569 23.47 12.19 4.46
CA GLU A 569 24.05 10.97 3.91
C GLU A 569 23.01 9.84 3.96
N ASP A 570 22.45 9.45 2.81
CA ASP A 570 21.50 8.34 2.68
C ASP A 570 20.39 8.33 3.78
N PRO A 571 19.61 9.42 3.97
CA PRO A 571 18.63 9.47 5.03
C PRO A 571 17.56 8.38 4.86
N MET A 572 17.01 7.89 5.99
CA MET A 572 15.85 7.01 5.95
C MET A 572 14.69 7.70 5.20
N THR A 573 14.05 6.97 4.29
CA THR A 573 12.91 7.50 3.51
C THR A 573 11.71 7.80 4.39
N SER A 574 10.73 8.56 3.89
CA SER A 574 9.48 8.84 4.59
C SER A 574 8.27 8.40 3.78
N CYS A 575 7.24 7.82 4.41
CA CYS A 575 6.01 7.44 3.71
C CYS A 575 5.05 8.63 3.52
N GLY A 576 4.51 9.19 4.61
CA GLY A 576 3.53 10.29 4.56
C GLY A 576 2.74 10.52 5.86
N CYS A 577 2.84 9.59 6.82
CA CYS A 577 2.16 9.68 8.10
C CYS A 577 2.97 10.40 9.20
N PHE A 578 4.08 11.06 8.85
CA PHE A 578 4.90 11.81 9.81
C PHE A 578 4.11 12.91 10.52
N GLU A 579 4.43 13.14 11.80
CA GLU A 579 3.88 14.24 12.60
C GLU A 579 4.58 15.56 12.28
N CYS A 580 5.89 15.48 12.04
CA CYS A 580 6.77 16.61 11.80
C CYS A 580 7.63 16.37 10.55
N ILE A 581 8.10 17.48 9.97
CA ILE A 581 9.13 17.45 8.92
C ILE A 581 10.26 18.39 9.34
N CYS A 582 11.48 17.88 9.25
CA CYS A 582 12.72 18.63 9.42
C CYS A 582 13.29 18.94 8.04
N GLY A 583 13.72 20.19 7.82
CA GLY A 583 14.39 20.65 6.61
C GLY A 583 15.61 21.51 6.94
N VAL A 584 16.66 21.41 6.14
CA VAL A 584 17.86 22.23 6.27
C VAL A 584 17.57 23.72 6.02
N GLU A 585 18.07 24.59 6.89
CA GLU A 585 18.05 26.05 6.70
C GLU A 585 19.49 26.53 6.44
N PRO A 586 19.82 26.87 5.19
CA PRO A 586 21.20 27.05 4.76
C PRO A 586 21.84 28.38 5.23
N VAL A 587 21.07 29.38 5.66
CA VAL A 587 21.64 30.68 6.07
C VAL A 587 22.22 30.61 7.48
N SER A 588 21.50 29.98 8.41
CA SER A 588 21.95 29.73 9.78
C SER A 588 22.77 28.45 9.94
N MET A 589 22.83 27.61 8.91
CA MET A 589 23.40 26.26 8.98
C MET A 589 22.75 25.42 10.10
N GLY A 590 21.44 25.61 10.24
CA GLY A 590 20.57 24.92 11.18
C GLY A 590 19.49 24.10 10.46
N VAL A 591 18.47 23.70 11.22
CA VAL A 591 17.30 23.01 10.71
C VAL A 591 16.01 23.66 11.20
N VAL A 592 15.02 23.68 10.32
CA VAL A 592 13.64 24.12 10.57
C VAL A 592 12.79 22.87 10.76
N ILE A 593 11.99 22.81 11.82
CA ILE A 593 11.02 21.74 12.03
C ILE A 593 9.62 22.34 12.01
N THR A 594 8.73 21.80 11.18
CA THR A 594 7.30 22.13 11.19
C THR A 594 6.48 20.88 11.48
N CYS A 595 5.20 21.06 11.83
CA CYS A 595 4.30 19.96 12.20
C CYS A 595 2.97 20.05 11.46
N ARG A 596 2.26 18.93 11.37
CA ARG A 596 1.03 18.77 10.58
C ARG A 596 -0.07 19.79 10.94
N GLU A 597 -0.09 20.23 12.18
CA GLU A 597 -1.04 21.19 12.74
C GLU A 597 -0.74 22.65 12.34
N HIS A 598 0.51 22.94 11.98
CA HIS A 598 0.94 24.26 11.58
C HIS A 598 0.73 24.45 10.07
N ALA A 599 -0.23 25.31 9.71
CA ALA A 599 -0.56 25.63 8.32
C ALA A 599 0.19 26.85 7.77
N GLY A 600 0.98 27.52 8.62
CA GLY A 600 1.74 28.72 8.24
C GLY A 600 2.96 28.40 7.39
N MET A 601 3.57 29.46 6.86
CA MET A 601 4.84 29.39 6.14
C MET A 601 6.00 29.21 7.11
N THR A 602 7.02 28.49 6.68
CA THR A 602 8.28 28.34 7.40
C THR A 602 9.38 29.20 6.75
N PRO A 603 10.51 29.47 7.45
CA PRO A 603 11.65 30.19 6.86
C PRO A 603 12.24 29.56 5.60
N LEU A 604 11.83 28.33 5.25
CA LEU A 604 12.20 27.68 3.99
C LEU A 604 11.33 28.10 2.80
N GLY A 605 10.37 29.02 2.99
CA GLY A 605 9.41 29.43 1.97
C GLY A 605 8.42 28.33 1.59
N MET A 606 8.22 27.35 2.48
CA MET A 606 7.33 26.21 2.29
C MET A 606 6.42 26.00 3.51
N THR A 607 5.17 25.60 3.25
CA THR A 607 4.27 25.11 4.30
C THR A 607 4.57 23.64 4.63
N PHE A 608 3.98 23.10 5.72
CA PHE A 608 4.06 21.66 6.00
C PHE A 608 3.60 20.81 4.80
N SER A 609 2.55 21.24 4.08
CA SER A 609 2.02 20.49 2.94
C SER A 609 3.01 20.46 1.77
N ASP A 610 3.70 21.56 1.52
CA ASP A 610 4.71 21.64 0.46
C ASP A 610 5.90 20.74 0.80
N MET A 611 6.42 20.83 2.03
CA MET A 611 7.50 19.97 2.51
C MET A 611 7.12 18.49 2.50
N ALA A 612 5.86 18.16 2.85
CA ALA A 612 5.36 16.78 2.84
C ALA A 612 5.39 16.18 1.43
N SER A 613 5.07 16.98 0.41
CA SER A 613 5.07 16.54 -0.99
C SER A 613 6.48 16.22 -1.50
N MET A 614 7.51 16.87 -0.94
CA MET A 614 8.92 16.64 -1.30
C MET A 614 9.55 15.48 -0.54
N THR A 615 9.09 15.22 0.69
CA THR A 615 9.72 14.27 1.61
C THR A 615 9.06 12.88 1.59
N GLY A 616 7.76 12.81 1.31
CA GLY A 616 7.00 11.56 1.32
C GLY A 616 7.26 10.63 0.14
N GLY A 617 6.55 9.50 0.10
CA GLY A 617 6.54 8.57 -1.03
C GLY A 617 7.62 7.51 -1.03
N GLY A 618 8.48 7.45 -0.01
CA GLY A 618 9.50 6.40 0.11
C GLY A 618 10.75 6.68 -0.73
N VAL A 619 11.08 7.97 -0.90
CA VAL A 619 12.27 8.46 -1.60
C VAL A 619 13.30 8.96 -0.59
N GLN A 620 14.60 8.85 -0.90
CA GLN A 620 15.66 9.46 -0.09
C GLN A 620 15.83 10.92 -0.50
N THR A 621 15.63 11.82 0.46
CA THR A 621 15.62 13.27 0.25
C THR A 621 16.68 13.93 1.14
N PRO A 622 17.97 13.92 0.76
CA PRO A 622 19.02 14.61 1.52
C PRO A 622 18.62 16.04 1.89
N GLY A 623 18.77 16.38 3.18
CA GLY A 623 18.37 17.68 3.71
C GLY A 623 16.93 17.77 4.22
N PHE A 624 16.09 16.76 3.99
CA PHE A 624 14.70 16.69 4.47
C PHE A 624 14.37 15.32 5.07
N MET A 625 13.65 15.30 6.19
CA MET A 625 13.13 14.05 6.76
C MET A 625 11.80 14.22 7.47
N GLY A 626 10.92 13.23 7.33
CA GLY A 626 9.73 13.08 8.17
C GLY A 626 10.07 12.36 9.46
N HIS A 627 9.52 12.80 10.59
CA HIS A 627 9.70 12.16 11.90
C HIS A 627 8.51 12.39 12.84
N GLY A 628 8.45 11.61 13.92
CA GLY A 628 7.52 11.83 15.02
C GLY A 628 8.01 12.93 15.96
N LYS A 629 7.11 13.51 16.77
CA LYS A 629 7.45 14.60 17.70
C LYS A 629 8.49 14.19 18.73
N HIS A 630 8.38 12.97 19.24
CA HIS A 630 9.31 12.43 20.25
C HIS A 630 10.76 12.37 19.78
N PHE A 631 11.01 12.27 18.47
CA PHE A 631 12.36 12.20 17.95
C PHE A 631 13.10 13.55 18.08
N ILE A 632 12.40 14.68 18.20
CA ILE A 632 12.99 16.03 18.29
C ILE A 632 13.92 16.14 19.51
N SER A 633 13.51 15.59 20.65
CA SER A 633 14.30 15.60 21.89
C SER A 633 15.20 14.36 22.04
N SER A 634 15.40 13.58 20.98
CA SER A 634 16.29 12.42 21.04
C SER A 634 17.75 12.85 21.01
N LYS A 635 18.61 12.17 21.77
CA LYS A 635 20.08 12.34 21.68
C LYS A 635 20.62 11.88 20.33
N LYS A 636 19.85 11.08 19.59
CA LYS A 636 20.16 10.57 18.25
C LYS A 636 19.54 11.39 17.12
N PHE A 637 18.78 12.45 17.44
CA PHE A 637 18.22 13.36 16.44
C PHE A 637 19.33 14.01 15.63
N ILE A 638 19.49 13.67 14.34
CA ILE A 638 20.54 14.18 13.44
C ILE A 638 21.92 14.30 14.13
N ALA A 639 22.28 13.30 14.94
CA ALA A 639 23.47 13.37 15.79
C ALA A 639 24.76 13.51 14.97
N ALA A 640 24.76 13.03 13.71
CA ALA A 640 25.86 13.22 12.78
C ALA A 640 26.10 14.68 12.39
N GLU A 641 25.04 15.50 12.38
CA GLU A 641 25.08 16.93 12.05
C GLU A 641 25.17 17.84 13.29
N GLY A 642 25.11 17.28 14.50
CA GLY A 642 25.29 18.03 15.74
C GLY A 642 24.07 18.09 16.65
N GLY A 643 23.02 17.32 16.36
CA GLY A 643 21.95 17.09 17.33
C GLY A 643 20.87 18.18 17.38
N PRO A 644 20.03 18.17 18.44
CA PRO A 644 19.00 19.18 18.66
C PRO A 644 19.50 20.63 18.70
N GLY A 645 20.79 20.86 18.96
CA GLY A 645 21.41 22.19 18.92
C GLY A 645 21.36 22.87 17.54
N ARG A 646 21.05 22.12 16.47
CA ARG A 646 20.82 22.65 15.12
C ARG A 646 19.42 23.22 14.90
N ILE A 647 18.46 22.97 15.79
CA ILE A 647 17.08 23.40 15.58
C ILE A 647 17.01 24.92 15.77
N VAL A 648 16.70 25.65 14.71
CA VAL A 648 16.67 27.12 14.72
C VAL A 648 15.26 27.70 14.63
N TRP A 649 14.30 26.90 14.19
CA TRP A 649 12.91 27.32 14.07
C TRP A 649 11.94 26.16 14.33
N MET A 650 10.89 26.43 15.11
CA MET A 650 9.76 25.52 15.35
C MET A 650 8.48 26.31 15.58
N PRO A 651 7.30 25.82 15.18
CA PRO A 651 6.03 26.44 15.54
C PRO A 651 5.90 26.58 17.06
N GLN A 652 5.32 27.68 17.53
CA GLN A 652 5.15 27.94 18.96
C GLN A 652 4.42 26.78 19.67
N LEU A 653 3.37 26.24 19.04
CA LEU A 653 2.65 25.07 19.55
C LEU A 653 3.58 23.87 19.78
N LEU A 654 4.50 23.60 18.84
CA LEU A 654 5.44 22.49 18.94
C LEU A 654 6.50 22.74 20.01
N LYS A 655 6.99 23.99 20.13
CA LYS A 655 7.88 24.40 21.22
C LYS A 655 7.25 24.14 22.57
N GLU A 656 5.99 24.54 22.77
CA GLU A 656 5.25 24.32 24.01
C GLU A 656 5.07 22.83 24.32
N GLN A 657 4.76 22.02 23.32
CA GLN A 657 4.64 20.56 23.47
C GLN A 657 5.97 19.90 23.86
N MET A 658 7.09 20.35 23.30
CA MET A 658 8.40 19.72 23.46
C MET A 658 9.30 20.34 24.53
N ARG A 659 8.92 21.49 25.09
CA ARG A 659 9.73 22.31 26.00
C ARG A 659 10.43 21.51 27.09
N GLU A 660 9.68 20.78 27.90
CA GLU A 660 10.24 20.03 29.04
C GLU A 660 11.34 19.04 28.60
N ARG A 661 11.09 18.28 27.54
CA ARG A 661 12.02 17.24 27.06
C ARG A 661 13.20 17.84 26.30
N LEU A 662 12.94 18.83 25.45
CA LEU A 662 13.96 19.45 24.61
C LEU A 662 14.91 20.32 25.44
N ASP A 663 14.41 21.10 26.41
CA ASP A 663 15.25 21.85 27.33
C ASP A 663 16.11 20.91 28.21
N ALA A 664 15.53 19.82 28.71
CA ALA A 664 16.30 18.81 29.46
C ALA A 664 17.41 18.18 28.60
N THR A 665 17.12 17.88 27.34
CA THR A 665 18.09 17.31 26.39
C THR A 665 19.20 18.30 26.06
N ALA A 666 18.85 19.56 25.79
CA ALA A 666 19.83 20.61 25.48
C ALA A 666 20.71 20.96 26.69
N LEU A 667 20.15 20.95 27.91
CA LEU A 667 20.92 21.10 29.14
C LEU A 667 21.92 19.96 29.30
N GLU A 668 21.50 18.72 29.04
CA GLU A 668 22.38 17.55 29.15
C GLU A 668 23.49 17.54 28.07
N MET A 669 23.14 17.82 26.82
CA MET A 669 24.06 17.71 25.68
C MET A 669 24.97 18.92 25.51
N TYR A 670 24.47 20.12 25.79
CA TYR A 670 25.13 21.39 25.46
C TYR A 670 25.30 22.33 26.67
N GLY A 671 24.72 22.00 27.83
CA GLY A 671 24.76 22.88 29.00
C GLY A 671 23.91 24.15 28.85
N VAL A 672 22.93 24.15 27.94
CA VAL A 672 22.09 25.32 27.62
C VAL A 672 20.75 25.19 28.35
N GLU A 673 20.47 26.13 29.24
CA GLU A 673 19.15 26.27 29.89
C GLU A 673 18.19 27.05 29.00
N ASN A 674 16.89 26.72 29.06
CA ASN A 674 15.82 27.36 28.29
C ASN A 674 16.11 27.40 26.77
N PHE A 675 16.71 26.33 26.24
CA PHE A 675 17.10 26.24 24.83
C PHE A 675 15.93 26.52 23.87
N THR A 676 14.72 26.06 24.21
CA THR A 676 13.51 26.35 23.43
C THR A 676 13.20 27.84 23.29
N ASP A 677 13.60 28.71 24.23
CA ASP A 677 13.43 30.16 24.08
C ASP A 677 14.44 30.79 23.12
N MET A 678 15.48 30.06 22.73
CA MET A 678 16.48 30.49 21.74
C MET A 678 16.08 30.10 20.31
N ILE A 679 15.13 29.18 20.15
CA ILE A 679 14.62 28.71 18.85
C ILE A 679 13.55 29.70 18.38
N ALA A 680 13.65 30.20 17.15
CA ALA A 680 12.62 31.08 16.58
C ALA A 680 11.30 30.34 16.33
N ASP A 681 10.22 31.09 16.16
CA ASP A 681 8.89 30.58 15.80
C ASP A 681 8.17 31.57 14.88
N GLU A 682 6.93 31.26 14.51
CA GLU A 682 6.13 32.09 13.60
C GLU A 682 5.82 33.50 14.16
N THR A 683 6.05 33.76 15.45
CA THR A 683 5.91 35.10 16.04
C THR A 683 7.17 35.95 15.90
N VAL A 684 8.29 35.32 15.53
CA VAL A 684 9.60 35.94 15.32
C VAL A 684 9.92 36.10 13.84
N CYS A 685 9.79 35.04 13.05
CA CYS A 685 10.07 35.05 11.61
C CYS A 685 9.22 33.99 10.92
N THR A 686 8.62 34.35 9.78
CA THR A 686 7.86 33.41 8.95
C THR A 686 8.57 33.01 7.65
N GLU A 687 9.23 33.95 6.96
CA GLU A 687 9.76 33.71 5.60
C GLU A 687 11.15 34.30 5.35
N ASP A 688 11.70 35.08 6.28
CA ASP A 688 12.94 35.85 6.05
C ASP A 688 14.13 35.25 6.83
N PRO A 689 15.06 34.55 6.14
CA PRO A 689 16.25 33.99 6.78
C PRO A 689 17.16 35.05 7.42
N GLU A 690 17.14 36.31 6.98
CA GLU A 690 17.93 37.37 7.62
C GLU A 690 17.32 37.76 8.98
N GLU A 691 15.99 37.83 9.07
CA GLU A 691 15.29 38.05 10.34
C GLU A 691 15.57 36.90 11.32
N LEU A 692 15.55 35.66 10.83
CA LEU A 692 15.92 34.49 11.61
C LEU A 692 17.36 34.60 12.14
N LEU A 693 18.33 34.87 11.28
CA LEU A 693 19.74 34.97 11.68
C LEU A 693 19.99 36.09 12.69
N ASN A 694 19.30 37.23 12.55
CA ASN A 694 19.37 38.34 13.49
C ASN A 694 18.87 37.93 14.88
N TYR A 695 17.72 37.25 14.95
CA TYR A 695 17.18 36.74 16.21
C TYR A 695 18.13 35.73 16.87
N LEU A 696 18.63 34.75 16.11
CA LEU A 696 19.58 33.75 16.60
C LEU A 696 20.84 34.41 17.17
N SER A 697 21.30 35.50 16.55
CA SER A 697 22.46 36.29 17.01
C SER A 697 22.17 37.05 18.31
N GLU A 698 20.97 37.61 18.45
CA GLU A 698 20.54 38.33 19.66
C GLU A 698 20.46 37.40 20.88
N VAL A 699 19.87 36.22 20.69
CA VAL A 699 19.71 35.22 21.77
C VAL A 699 20.97 34.39 22.00
N GLY A 700 21.98 34.50 21.14
CA GLY A 700 23.24 33.75 21.24
C GLY A 700 23.05 32.25 20.98
N HIS A 701 22.25 31.88 19.99
CA HIS A 701 21.90 30.49 19.68
C HIS A 701 23.16 29.61 19.46
N PRO A 702 23.23 28.38 20.01
CA PRO A 702 24.41 27.53 19.93
C PRO A 702 24.86 27.21 18.50
N VAL A 703 23.93 27.18 17.53
CA VAL A 703 24.24 26.95 16.11
C VAL A 703 25.32 27.88 15.56
N LEU A 704 25.40 29.11 16.06
CA LEU A 704 26.36 30.12 15.60
C LEU A 704 27.82 29.79 15.95
N GLY A 705 28.02 28.90 16.91
CA GLY A 705 29.34 28.39 17.31
C GLY A 705 29.64 26.97 16.79
N MET A 706 28.72 26.37 16.04
CA MET A 706 28.91 25.02 15.48
C MET A 706 29.62 25.09 14.13
N GLU A 707 30.36 24.04 13.80
CA GLU A 707 30.92 23.90 12.45
C GLU A 707 29.79 23.90 11.41
N PRO A 708 30.00 24.48 10.21
CA PRO A 708 29.04 24.35 9.11
C PRO A 708 28.80 22.87 8.75
N PHE A 709 27.67 22.57 8.12
CA PHE A 709 27.44 21.25 7.54
C PHE A 709 28.54 20.90 6.52
N ASP A 710 29.01 19.65 6.55
CA ASP A 710 29.90 19.10 5.53
C ASP A 710 29.02 18.71 4.34
N MET A 711 28.84 19.65 3.40
CA MET A 711 27.91 19.56 2.26
C MET A 711 28.52 18.87 1.04
#